data_AF-A0A4R8PXZ4-F1
#
_entry.id   AF-A0A4R8PXZ4-F1
#
_cell.length_a   1.000
_cell.length_b   1.000
_cell.length_c   1.000
_cell.angle_alpha   90.00
_cell.angle_beta   90.00
_cell.angle_gamma   90.00
#
_symmetry.space_group_name_H-M   'P 1'
#
loop_
_entity.id
_entity.type
_entity.pdbx_description
1 polymer ?
#
loop_
_entity_poly.entity_id
_entity_poly.type
_entity_poly.pdbx_seq_one_letter_code
_entity_poly.pdbx_strand_id
1 'polypeptide(L)'
;MVHFRAYGLLATAYSAVAAAAACASDLVVDDLSNSFSTSRNNLGSWTSDDGSMTSISASGGILSFTSKSGSYYYETFPCQALQTDLYSHVQLEIKAPASGAAFTVQLSTASSCSATTNSKTSYRATALTGGWQTLRIPLSSFSGANLNAAVSLVLESFSSTQQWQLDKVSFVCSQGSATSTTSAPAQTTTSASVPPPTGACSPLLVDDWASQSRLDFLGYNSLLLPTNDDGTMQSRVVNNNRITLTPKSTSAYFYSQVGCLDARNFGGVSVLIKAAAGTTFKVELTSKTTCEGATTASSVQTTAQLGWTFDGTEKLYSFPLSRFSSANLSKLRSIVLSSPNNAVTLGPLSFYCGGTPSGWTLPTTSRPGVPTGTVEAPSATASAFVVDTFGNANTNSLGFWHGGGDLALGWGANRLTVTGAPDYAFTTLLSNGCRDLRGHAGSYLHIAFSGHAKFSVSLQQHNAQCSDAVAPYPETRDSVEAARYARGNDLYIPISHFNINLQRVSSVAIRGIYTSEPLVLTKIEVVPSIPAGVAIPQKLPSGTLVFACTRPNSFAFGIDDGNPRYAARLAQIIKDAGIKVTFFAVGAVLENDATGMRELYKQLRSEGHQIALHSYTHPRMEGLPTVESIDWEYNEDFRVMTGIFGERSSYFRPPYGVEGARMRQRWAAISGAARNYIVNWSVDVQDWLWAETSTPEKQVDAFKADVAKGGNLVVMHFSYNSTVEYFPEFIRQAKATGKQIMRIDQCLEDPNAPPL
;
A
#
# COMPACT_ATOMS: atom_id res chain seq x y z
N MET A 1 17.99 -43.92 -61.24
CA MET A 1 18.16 -45.23 -60.58
C MET A 1 17.34 -45.17 -59.29
N VAL A 2 16.19 -45.87 -59.20
CA VAL A 2 16.08 -47.28 -58.72
C VAL A 2 16.44 -47.32 -57.22
N HIS A 3 15.64 -47.79 -56.26
CA HIS A 3 14.33 -48.43 -56.18
C HIS A 3 13.89 -48.37 -54.70
N PHE A 4 12.58 -48.34 -54.46
CA PHE A 4 11.93 -48.65 -53.19
C PHE A 4 11.66 -50.17 -53.11
N ARG A 5 12.04 -50.84 -52.01
CA ARG A 5 11.43 -52.06 -51.41
C ARG A 5 11.97 -52.17 -49.96
N ALA A 6 11.19 -51.95 -48.90
CA ALA A 6 10.11 -52.75 -48.30
C ALA A 6 10.61 -54.07 -47.64
N TYR A 7 10.42 -54.19 -46.31
CA TYR A 7 10.12 -55.37 -45.45
C TYR A 7 10.35 -54.90 -43.99
N GLY A 8 9.50 -55.03 -42.97
CA GLY A 8 8.22 -55.71 -42.76
C GLY A 8 8.14 -56.15 -41.28
N LEU A 9 6.93 -56.18 -40.71
CA LEU A 9 6.51 -56.78 -39.41
C LEU A 9 6.75 -55.91 -38.15
N LEU A 10 5.83 -55.71 -37.20
CA LEU A 10 4.55 -56.36 -36.86
C LEU A 10 3.78 -55.35 -35.98
N ALA A 11 2.55 -55.01 -36.35
CA ALA A 11 1.63 -54.23 -35.53
C ALA A 11 0.48 -55.14 -35.06
N THR A 12 0.42 -55.39 -33.77
CA THR A 12 -0.77 -55.94 -33.10
C THR A 12 -1.32 -54.88 -32.17
N ALA A 13 -2.49 -54.37 -32.52
CA ALA A 13 -3.30 -53.50 -31.70
C ALA A 13 -4.03 -54.31 -30.62
N TYR A 14 -3.99 -53.84 -29.38
CA TYR A 14 -5.08 -53.99 -28.43
C TYR A 14 -5.25 -52.66 -27.68
N SER A 15 -6.36 -52.00 -28.01
CA SER A 15 -7.16 -51.05 -27.23
C SER A 15 -6.55 -50.49 -25.95
N ALA A 16 -6.01 -49.28 -26.03
CA ALA A 16 -6.02 -48.35 -24.90
C ALA A 16 -7.18 -47.36 -25.14
N VAL A 17 -8.18 -47.43 -24.27
CA VAL A 17 -9.19 -46.37 -24.12
C VAL A 17 -8.39 -45.11 -23.78
N ALA A 18 -8.36 -44.15 -24.70
CA ALA A 18 -7.80 -42.83 -24.41
C ALA A 18 -8.67 -42.20 -23.31
N ALA A 19 -8.16 -42.20 -22.08
CA ALA A 19 -8.68 -41.32 -21.05
C ALA A 19 -8.60 -39.89 -21.60
N ALA A 20 -9.75 -39.20 -21.64
CA ALA A 20 -9.84 -37.83 -22.09
C ALA A 20 -8.80 -36.96 -21.36
N ALA A 21 -8.04 -36.18 -22.14
CA ALA A 21 -7.01 -35.31 -21.63
C ALA A 21 -7.61 -34.32 -20.62
N ALA A 22 -6.99 -34.22 -19.45
CA ALA A 22 -7.30 -33.17 -18.49
C ALA A 22 -7.00 -31.78 -19.10
N CYS A 23 -7.78 -30.78 -18.71
CA CYS A 23 -7.52 -29.38 -19.01
C CYS A 23 -6.08 -29.00 -18.61
N ALA A 24 -5.20 -28.78 -19.59
CA ALA A 24 -3.77 -28.51 -19.35
C ALA A 24 -3.50 -27.05 -18.94
N SER A 25 -4.36 -26.11 -19.37
CA SER A 25 -4.26 -24.69 -19.09
C SER A 25 -5.60 -23.99 -19.35
N ASP A 26 -5.84 -22.85 -18.70
CA ASP A 26 -7.01 -22.02 -18.97
C ASP A 26 -7.08 -21.58 -20.44
N LEU A 27 -8.28 -21.63 -21.04
CA LEU A 27 -8.53 -21.15 -22.38
C LEU A 27 -8.82 -19.65 -22.33
N VAL A 28 -7.86 -18.84 -22.75
CA VAL A 28 -8.05 -17.40 -22.91
C VAL A 28 -8.87 -17.15 -24.17
N VAL A 29 -10.10 -16.69 -23.99
CA VAL A 29 -10.97 -16.26 -25.09
C VAL A 29 -10.51 -14.90 -25.57
N ASP A 30 -10.35 -13.97 -24.64
CA ASP A 30 -9.89 -12.61 -24.93
C ASP A 30 -9.09 -12.03 -23.75
N ASP A 31 -7.90 -11.48 -24.01
CA ASP A 31 -7.07 -10.68 -23.08
C ASP A 31 -7.17 -9.16 -23.33
N LEU A 32 -8.00 -8.78 -24.30
CA LEU A 32 -8.37 -7.42 -24.68
C LEU A 32 -7.19 -6.52 -25.07
N SER A 33 -6.00 -7.10 -25.29
CA SER A 33 -4.78 -6.38 -25.64
C SER A 33 -4.84 -5.77 -27.03
N ASN A 34 -5.45 -6.49 -28.00
CA ASN A 34 -5.54 -6.06 -29.40
C ASN A 34 -6.97 -6.09 -29.96
N SER A 35 -7.90 -6.70 -29.23
CA SER A 35 -9.17 -7.20 -29.75
C SER A 35 -10.13 -6.10 -30.20
N PHE A 36 -10.02 -4.92 -29.59
CA PHE A 36 -10.75 -3.73 -29.99
C PHE A 36 -10.23 -3.11 -31.30
N SER A 37 -8.91 -3.19 -31.57
CA SER A 37 -8.31 -2.64 -32.79
C SER A 37 -8.51 -3.54 -34.01
N THR A 38 -8.66 -4.85 -33.80
CA THR A 38 -8.77 -5.87 -34.84
C THR A 38 -10.18 -6.42 -35.00
N SER A 39 -11.10 -6.14 -34.06
CA SER A 39 -12.39 -6.81 -33.92
C SER A 39 -12.24 -8.34 -33.88
N ARG A 40 -11.13 -8.82 -33.31
CA ARG A 40 -10.73 -10.23 -33.23
C ARG A 40 -10.14 -10.54 -31.86
N ASN A 41 -10.70 -11.52 -31.16
CA ASN A 41 -10.16 -12.01 -29.90
C ASN A 41 -8.96 -12.94 -30.08
N ASN A 42 -8.38 -13.44 -28.98
CA ASN A 42 -7.20 -14.31 -28.98
C ASN A 42 -7.40 -15.64 -29.72
N LEU A 43 -8.65 -16.06 -29.95
CA LEU A 43 -9.00 -17.24 -30.73
C LEU A 43 -9.27 -16.93 -32.21
N GLY A 44 -8.96 -15.70 -32.66
CA GLY A 44 -9.15 -15.25 -34.03
C GLY A 44 -10.62 -15.10 -34.43
N SER A 45 -11.53 -15.03 -33.45
CA SER A 45 -12.97 -14.95 -33.66
C SER A 45 -13.50 -13.54 -33.38
N TRP A 46 -14.71 -13.23 -33.85
CA TRP A 46 -15.28 -11.88 -33.73
C TRP A 46 -15.56 -11.50 -32.28
N THR A 47 -15.21 -10.27 -31.94
CA THR A 47 -15.61 -9.60 -30.70
C THR A 47 -15.98 -8.14 -30.99
N SER A 48 -17.04 -7.64 -30.37
CA SER A 48 -17.51 -6.25 -30.51
C SER A 48 -18.66 -5.96 -29.54
N ASP A 49 -19.11 -4.71 -29.53
CA ASP A 49 -20.37 -4.26 -28.92
C ASP A 49 -21.47 -3.96 -29.94
N ASP A 50 -21.23 -4.20 -31.25
CA ASP A 50 -22.09 -3.83 -32.39
C ASP A 50 -22.45 -2.34 -32.53
N GLY A 51 -21.79 -1.46 -31.77
CA GLY A 51 -22.15 -0.05 -31.65
C GLY A 51 -23.32 0.22 -30.70
N SER A 52 -23.76 -0.78 -29.94
CA SER A 52 -24.83 -0.62 -28.95
C SER A 52 -24.42 0.12 -27.68
N MET A 53 -23.12 0.28 -27.38
CA MET A 53 -22.69 1.04 -26.20
C MET A 53 -22.86 2.56 -26.39
N THR A 54 -22.99 3.30 -25.29
CA THR A 54 -22.94 4.77 -25.33
C THR A 54 -21.52 5.25 -25.60
N SER A 55 -20.53 4.58 -25.01
CA SER A 55 -19.12 4.76 -25.31
C SER A 55 -18.39 3.44 -25.06
N ILE A 56 -17.36 3.17 -25.85
CA ILE A 56 -16.49 2.00 -25.71
C ILE A 56 -15.10 2.34 -26.25
N SER A 57 -14.06 1.95 -25.52
CA SER A 57 -12.66 2.15 -25.89
C SER A 57 -11.79 1.11 -25.19
N ALA A 58 -10.70 0.69 -25.82
CA ALA A 58 -9.70 -0.15 -25.18
C ALA A 58 -8.33 0.55 -25.10
N SER A 59 -7.64 0.38 -23.98
CA SER A 59 -6.26 0.84 -23.79
C SER A 59 -5.55 -0.09 -22.81
N GLY A 60 -4.33 -0.53 -23.15
CA GLY A 60 -3.49 -1.33 -22.25
C GLY A 60 -4.09 -2.66 -21.80
N GLY A 61 -4.87 -3.34 -22.64
CA GLY A 61 -5.55 -4.59 -22.29
C GLY A 61 -6.86 -4.42 -21.53
N ILE A 62 -7.33 -3.18 -21.33
CA ILE A 62 -8.57 -2.91 -20.59
C ILE A 62 -9.60 -2.29 -21.55
N LEU A 63 -10.72 -2.97 -21.71
CA LEU A 63 -11.90 -2.44 -22.38
C LEU A 63 -12.74 -1.64 -21.38
N SER A 64 -12.88 -0.34 -21.62
CA SER A 64 -13.73 0.55 -20.82
C SER A 64 -14.98 0.94 -21.61
N PHE A 65 -16.16 0.75 -21.03
CA PHE A 65 -17.42 1.00 -21.73
C PHE A 65 -18.53 1.54 -20.84
N THR A 66 -19.47 2.26 -21.45
CA THR A 66 -20.64 2.82 -20.79
C THR A 66 -21.90 2.30 -21.49
N SER A 67 -22.73 1.56 -20.77
CA SER A 67 -23.91 0.93 -21.34
C SER A 67 -25.12 1.88 -21.42
N LYS A 68 -26.07 1.56 -22.28
CA LYS A 68 -27.46 2.05 -22.31
C LYS A 68 -28.41 0.85 -22.38
N SER A 69 -29.71 1.11 -22.32
CA SER A 69 -30.70 0.03 -22.47
C SER A 69 -30.51 -0.70 -23.80
N GLY A 70 -30.41 -2.03 -23.75
CA GLY A 70 -30.16 -2.87 -24.92
C GLY A 70 -28.69 -3.04 -25.33
N SER A 71 -27.73 -2.39 -24.64
CA SER A 71 -26.31 -2.58 -24.92
C SER A 71 -25.82 -3.98 -24.58
N TYR A 72 -24.92 -4.51 -25.40
CA TYR A 72 -24.22 -5.76 -25.14
C TYR A 72 -22.79 -5.74 -25.68
N TYR A 73 -21.94 -6.58 -25.12
CA TYR A 73 -20.60 -6.88 -25.63
C TYR A 73 -20.50 -8.38 -25.83
N TYR A 74 -20.00 -8.83 -26.98
CA TYR A 74 -19.98 -10.24 -27.32
C TYR A 74 -18.60 -10.74 -27.69
N GLU A 75 -18.35 -11.99 -27.32
CA GLU A 75 -17.20 -12.80 -27.70
C GLU A 75 -17.70 -14.02 -28.46
N THR A 76 -17.27 -14.21 -29.70
CA THR A 76 -17.47 -15.48 -30.41
C THR A 76 -16.20 -16.32 -30.36
N PHE A 77 -16.31 -17.63 -30.47
CA PHE A 77 -15.15 -18.51 -30.48
C PHE A 77 -15.44 -19.76 -31.32
N PRO A 78 -14.40 -20.47 -31.81
CA PRO A 78 -14.60 -21.78 -32.43
C PRO A 78 -15.33 -22.69 -31.43
N CYS A 79 -16.14 -23.61 -31.91
CA CYS A 79 -16.93 -24.47 -31.03
C CYS A 79 -16.03 -25.16 -29.98
N GLN A 80 -16.32 -24.93 -28.69
CA GLN A 80 -15.56 -25.46 -27.57
C GLN A 80 -16.31 -26.60 -26.90
N ALA A 81 -15.60 -27.70 -26.64
CA ALA A 81 -16.12 -28.86 -25.92
C ALA A 81 -15.87 -28.72 -24.41
N LEU A 82 -16.35 -27.61 -23.81
CA LEU A 82 -15.99 -27.17 -22.45
C LEU A 82 -16.09 -28.27 -21.38
N GLN A 83 -17.12 -29.12 -21.46
CA GLN A 83 -17.30 -30.22 -20.51
C GLN A 83 -16.36 -31.40 -20.78
N THR A 84 -16.11 -31.74 -22.04
CA THR A 84 -15.17 -32.82 -22.44
C THR A 84 -13.74 -32.44 -22.09
N ASP A 85 -13.41 -31.15 -22.27
CA ASP A 85 -12.09 -30.57 -22.01
C ASP A 85 -11.92 -30.15 -20.53
N LEU A 86 -12.88 -30.49 -19.65
CA LEU A 86 -12.80 -30.29 -18.19
C LEU A 86 -12.63 -28.82 -17.74
N TYR A 87 -13.20 -27.88 -18.48
CA TYR A 87 -13.38 -26.52 -17.99
C TYR A 87 -14.53 -26.48 -16.97
N SER A 88 -14.40 -25.61 -15.97
CA SER A 88 -15.32 -25.56 -14.83
C SER A 88 -16.07 -24.25 -14.71
N HIS A 89 -15.46 -23.13 -15.11
CA HIS A 89 -16.03 -21.80 -14.99
C HIS A 89 -15.75 -20.95 -16.22
N VAL A 90 -16.65 -20.02 -16.49
CA VAL A 90 -16.30 -18.77 -17.17
C VAL A 90 -15.64 -17.87 -16.13
N GLN A 91 -14.48 -17.30 -16.44
CA GLN A 91 -13.83 -16.26 -15.64
C GLN A 91 -13.83 -14.94 -16.40
N LEU A 92 -14.29 -13.88 -15.73
CA LEU A 92 -14.25 -12.51 -16.21
C LEU A 92 -13.45 -11.67 -15.20
N GLU A 93 -12.41 -10.98 -15.66
CA GLU A 93 -11.79 -9.91 -14.87
C GLU A 93 -12.54 -8.62 -15.18
N ILE A 94 -13.37 -8.15 -14.23
CA ILE A 94 -14.31 -7.05 -14.48
C ILE A 94 -14.30 -6.03 -13.34
N LYS A 95 -14.33 -4.74 -13.71
CA LYS A 95 -14.57 -3.62 -12.81
C LYS A 95 -16.00 -3.15 -12.95
N ALA A 96 -16.78 -3.33 -11.89
CA ALA A 96 -18.11 -2.74 -11.83
C ALA A 96 -18.03 -1.26 -11.38
N PRO A 97 -18.92 -0.40 -11.89
CA PRO A 97 -18.91 1.03 -11.57
C PRO A 97 -19.22 1.33 -10.10
N ALA A 98 -20.00 0.46 -9.46
CA ALA A 98 -20.40 0.61 -8.07
C ALA A 98 -20.74 -0.75 -7.47
N SER A 99 -20.70 -0.82 -6.14
CA SER A 99 -21.15 -1.99 -5.40
C SER A 99 -22.63 -2.26 -5.66
N GLY A 100 -22.99 -3.52 -5.91
CA GLY A 100 -24.36 -3.91 -6.23
C GLY A 100 -24.75 -3.76 -7.70
N ALA A 101 -23.84 -3.31 -8.55
CA ALA A 101 -24.06 -3.38 -9.99
C ALA A 101 -24.18 -4.84 -10.46
N ALA A 102 -24.89 -5.03 -11.56
CA ALA A 102 -25.21 -6.33 -12.11
C ALA A 102 -25.24 -6.30 -13.64
N PHE A 103 -24.98 -7.44 -14.26
CA PHE A 103 -25.16 -7.66 -15.69
C PHE A 103 -25.51 -9.13 -15.93
N THR A 104 -25.88 -9.47 -17.15
CA THR A 104 -26.20 -10.84 -17.56
C THR A 104 -25.08 -11.36 -18.43
N VAL A 105 -24.61 -12.57 -18.15
CA VAL A 105 -23.77 -13.34 -19.05
C VAL A 105 -24.65 -14.35 -19.76
N GLN A 106 -24.69 -14.32 -21.09
CA GLN A 106 -25.41 -15.26 -21.93
C GLN A 106 -24.40 -16.15 -22.65
N LEU A 107 -24.55 -17.47 -22.51
CA LEU A 107 -23.77 -18.48 -23.20
C LEU A 107 -24.62 -19.08 -24.32
N SER A 108 -24.12 -19.02 -25.55
CA SER A 108 -24.75 -19.68 -26.71
C SER A 108 -24.10 -21.04 -26.96
N THR A 109 -24.93 -22.07 -27.13
CA THR A 109 -24.50 -23.45 -27.42
C THR A 109 -25.24 -24.03 -28.61
N ALA A 110 -24.58 -24.85 -29.42
CA ALA A 110 -25.20 -25.58 -30.52
C ALA A 110 -25.61 -27.01 -30.09
N SER A 111 -26.43 -27.70 -30.89
CA SER A 111 -26.71 -29.12 -30.66
C SER A 111 -25.48 -30.02 -30.91
N SER A 112 -24.56 -29.56 -31.76
CA SER A 112 -23.23 -30.13 -32.01
C SER A 112 -22.33 -29.05 -32.61
N CYS A 113 -21.00 -29.22 -32.61
CA CYS A 113 -20.07 -28.28 -33.24
C CYS A 113 -20.21 -28.15 -34.77
N SER A 114 -21.02 -29.00 -35.40
CA SER A 114 -21.37 -28.96 -36.82
C SER A 114 -22.74 -28.33 -37.09
N ALA A 115 -23.52 -28.04 -36.06
CA ALA A 115 -24.86 -27.48 -36.21
C ALA A 115 -24.81 -25.96 -36.41
N THR A 116 -25.77 -25.44 -37.18
CA THR A 116 -25.88 -24.01 -37.51
C THR A 116 -26.90 -23.27 -36.65
N THR A 117 -27.66 -23.98 -35.82
CA THR A 117 -28.67 -23.43 -34.92
C THR A 117 -28.19 -23.45 -33.46
N ASN A 118 -28.28 -22.31 -32.79
CA ASN A 118 -27.81 -22.13 -31.41
C ASN A 118 -28.98 -21.95 -30.43
N SER A 119 -28.85 -22.51 -29.23
CA SER A 119 -29.63 -22.20 -28.04
C SER A 119 -28.86 -21.23 -27.14
N LYS A 120 -29.59 -20.47 -26.32
CA LYS A 120 -29.03 -19.45 -25.42
C LYS A 120 -29.44 -19.75 -23.99
N THR A 121 -28.49 -19.65 -23.08
CA THR A 121 -28.70 -19.76 -21.63
C THR A 121 -28.05 -18.57 -20.95
N SER A 122 -28.55 -18.16 -19.79
CA SER A 122 -28.10 -16.92 -19.15
C SER A 122 -27.89 -17.08 -17.66
N TYR A 123 -26.89 -16.36 -17.14
CA TYR A 123 -26.59 -16.21 -15.74
C TYR A 123 -26.56 -14.73 -15.38
N ARG A 124 -27.35 -14.32 -14.38
CA ARG A 124 -27.32 -12.94 -13.89
C ARG A 124 -26.23 -12.78 -12.85
N ALA A 125 -25.12 -12.14 -13.23
CA ALA A 125 -24.09 -11.73 -12.30
C ALA A 125 -24.62 -10.57 -11.45
N THR A 126 -24.81 -10.82 -10.16
CA THR A 126 -25.29 -9.84 -9.18
C THR A 126 -24.28 -9.70 -8.05
N ALA A 127 -24.43 -8.65 -7.24
CA ALA A 127 -23.58 -8.40 -6.07
C ALA A 127 -22.09 -8.15 -6.40
N LEU A 128 -21.81 -7.50 -7.53
CA LEU A 128 -20.45 -7.09 -7.89
C LEU A 128 -19.96 -6.02 -6.92
N THR A 129 -18.68 -6.08 -6.55
CA THR A 129 -18.03 -5.02 -5.77
C THR A 129 -17.74 -3.80 -6.65
N GLY A 130 -17.81 -2.60 -6.08
CA GLY A 130 -17.29 -1.41 -6.76
C GLY A 130 -15.77 -1.54 -6.86
N GLY A 131 -15.22 -1.66 -8.06
CA GLY A 131 -13.81 -2.00 -8.28
C GLY A 131 -13.60 -3.30 -9.04
N TRP A 132 -12.32 -3.61 -9.28
CA TRP A 132 -11.90 -4.79 -10.03
C TRP A 132 -12.16 -6.06 -9.22
N GLN A 133 -12.68 -7.08 -9.88
CA GLN A 133 -12.86 -8.39 -9.30
C GLN A 133 -12.77 -9.49 -10.35
N THR A 134 -12.33 -10.66 -9.92
CA THR A 134 -12.39 -11.89 -10.69
C THR A 134 -13.77 -12.54 -10.49
N LEU A 135 -14.63 -12.45 -11.49
CA LEU A 135 -15.93 -13.09 -11.50
C LEU A 135 -15.82 -14.49 -12.11
N ARG A 136 -15.96 -15.53 -11.28
CA ARG A 136 -16.01 -16.93 -11.72
C ARG A 136 -17.45 -17.43 -11.71
N ILE A 137 -17.99 -17.69 -12.90
CA ILE A 137 -19.33 -18.21 -13.11
C ILE A 137 -19.22 -19.71 -13.39
N PRO A 138 -19.70 -20.59 -12.49
CA PRO A 138 -19.69 -22.03 -12.74
C PRO A 138 -20.44 -22.34 -14.04
N LEU A 139 -19.86 -23.18 -14.91
CA LEU A 139 -20.53 -23.57 -16.16
C LEU A 139 -21.86 -24.29 -15.90
N SER A 140 -22.00 -24.94 -14.74
CA SER A 140 -23.25 -25.52 -14.25
C SER A 140 -24.37 -24.50 -14.02
N SER A 141 -24.05 -23.21 -13.92
CA SER A 141 -25.04 -22.13 -13.76
C SER A 141 -25.81 -21.83 -15.06
N PHE A 142 -25.33 -22.32 -16.20
CA PHE A 142 -25.99 -22.24 -17.51
C PHE A 142 -26.88 -23.46 -17.74
N SER A 143 -27.95 -23.58 -16.94
CA SER A 143 -28.83 -24.76 -16.97
C SER A 143 -29.46 -24.95 -18.36
N GLY A 144 -29.31 -26.15 -18.93
CA GLY A 144 -29.79 -26.51 -20.27
C GLY A 144 -28.82 -26.20 -21.41
N ALA A 145 -27.64 -25.66 -21.13
CA ALA A 145 -26.59 -25.44 -22.13
C ALA A 145 -25.93 -26.76 -22.55
N ASN A 146 -25.66 -26.94 -23.84
CA ASN A 146 -24.79 -28.02 -24.30
C ASN A 146 -23.33 -27.59 -24.16
N LEU A 147 -22.74 -27.84 -22.99
CA LEU A 147 -21.36 -27.44 -22.68
C LEU A 147 -20.30 -28.14 -23.54
N ASN A 148 -20.67 -29.12 -24.37
CA ASN A 148 -19.76 -29.73 -25.35
C ASN A 148 -19.81 -29.04 -26.74
N ALA A 149 -20.62 -27.98 -26.88
CA ALA A 149 -20.73 -27.23 -28.13
C ALA A 149 -20.97 -25.73 -27.86
N ALA A 150 -20.15 -25.11 -27.02
CA ALA A 150 -20.24 -23.67 -26.75
C ALA A 150 -19.61 -22.86 -27.90
N VAL A 151 -20.26 -21.76 -28.32
CA VAL A 151 -19.85 -21.01 -29.52
C VAL A 151 -19.75 -19.49 -29.32
N SER A 152 -20.42 -18.93 -28.31
CA SER A 152 -20.27 -17.51 -28.00
C SER A 152 -20.68 -17.17 -26.57
N LEU A 153 -20.20 -16.04 -26.08
CA LEU A 153 -20.52 -15.46 -24.79
C LEU A 153 -20.90 -13.98 -24.98
N VAL A 154 -21.97 -13.53 -24.32
CA VAL A 154 -22.49 -12.16 -24.43
C VAL A 154 -22.68 -11.57 -23.03
N LEU A 155 -22.18 -10.36 -22.80
CA LEU A 155 -22.39 -9.56 -21.61
C LEU A 155 -23.44 -8.50 -21.94
N GLU A 156 -24.60 -8.53 -21.28
CA GLU A 156 -25.74 -7.68 -21.60
C GLU A 156 -26.51 -7.25 -20.34
N SER A 157 -27.56 -6.44 -20.49
CA SER A 157 -28.48 -6.08 -19.39
C SER A 157 -27.78 -5.48 -18.16
N PHE A 158 -26.79 -4.61 -18.42
CA PHE A 158 -26.05 -3.89 -17.40
C PHE A 158 -26.99 -3.00 -16.57
N SER A 159 -26.84 -3.03 -15.25
CA SER A 159 -27.69 -2.30 -14.31
C SER A 159 -27.25 -0.85 -14.09
N SER A 160 -26.14 -0.43 -14.70
CA SER A 160 -25.54 0.89 -14.51
C SER A 160 -25.07 1.47 -15.83
N THR A 161 -25.39 2.75 -16.04
CA THR A 161 -24.92 3.58 -17.15
C THR A 161 -23.63 4.34 -16.79
N GLN A 162 -22.96 3.98 -15.70
CA GLN A 162 -21.61 4.43 -15.39
C GLN A 162 -20.57 3.49 -16.01
N GLN A 163 -19.31 3.91 -16.04
CA GLN A 163 -18.25 3.18 -16.75
C GLN A 163 -17.95 1.81 -16.11
N TRP A 164 -18.02 0.77 -16.94
CA TRP A 164 -17.55 -0.58 -16.67
C TRP A 164 -16.16 -0.76 -17.27
N GLN A 165 -15.36 -1.66 -16.71
CA GLN A 165 -14.11 -2.08 -17.34
C GLN A 165 -14.02 -3.61 -17.37
N LEU A 166 -13.51 -4.18 -18.46
CA LEU A 166 -13.26 -5.61 -18.65
C LEU A 166 -11.81 -5.79 -19.08
N ASP A 167 -11.12 -6.77 -18.49
CA ASP A 167 -9.68 -7.01 -18.73
C ASP A 167 -9.43 -8.37 -19.38
N LYS A 168 -10.20 -9.40 -18.99
CA LYS A 168 -9.98 -10.75 -19.51
C LYS A 168 -11.24 -11.59 -19.49
N VAL A 169 -11.40 -12.42 -20.51
CA VAL A 169 -12.43 -13.45 -20.66
C VAL A 169 -11.75 -14.80 -20.88
N SER A 170 -12.02 -15.79 -20.01
CA SER A 170 -11.44 -17.13 -20.15
C SER A 170 -12.36 -18.24 -19.65
N PHE A 171 -12.14 -19.46 -20.13
CA PHE A 171 -12.62 -20.68 -19.49
C PHE A 171 -11.50 -21.29 -18.66
N VAL A 172 -11.79 -21.65 -17.40
CA VAL A 172 -10.75 -22.09 -16.46
C VAL A 172 -10.91 -23.55 -16.05
N CYS A 173 -9.79 -24.25 -15.92
CA CYS A 173 -9.74 -25.68 -15.62
C CYS A 173 -10.28 -26.00 -14.22
N SER A 174 -10.92 -27.17 -14.03
CA SER A 174 -11.00 -27.76 -12.68
C SER A 174 -9.64 -28.37 -12.33
N GLN A 175 -8.86 -27.76 -11.45
CA GLN A 175 -7.63 -28.40 -10.95
C GLN A 175 -8.01 -29.62 -10.10
N GLY A 176 -7.66 -30.82 -10.57
CA GLY A 176 -7.73 -32.06 -9.81
C GLY A 176 -6.61 -32.11 -8.77
N SER A 177 -6.94 -32.52 -7.55
CA SER A 177 -6.01 -32.76 -6.45
C SER A 177 -4.83 -33.65 -6.88
N ALA A 178 -3.60 -33.13 -6.80
CA ALA A 178 -2.41 -33.95 -6.89
C ALA A 178 -2.27 -34.80 -5.61
N THR A 179 -2.30 -36.12 -5.77
CA THR A 179 -2.03 -37.10 -4.72
C THR A 179 -0.58 -36.99 -4.22
N SER A 180 -0.41 -36.57 -2.97
CA SER A 180 0.79 -36.85 -2.16
C SER A 180 0.43 -37.89 -1.09
N THR A 181 0.91 -39.11 -1.26
CA THR A 181 0.92 -40.13 -0.21
C THR A 181 2.02 -39.84 0.79
N THR A 182 1.67 -39.25 1.94
CA THR A 182 2.14 -39.63 3.28
C THR A 182 1.28 -38.92 4.31
N SER A 183 0.84 -39.70 5.29
CA SER A 183 -0.15 -39.39 6.31
C SER A 183 0.24 -38.25 7.26
N ALA A 184 -0.61 -37.22 7.32
CA ALA A 184 -0.83 -36.38 8.49
C ALA A 184 -2.35 -36.06 8.58
N PRO A 185 -2.94 -35.98 9.78
CA PRO A 185 -4.39 -36.05 9.96
C PRO A 185 -5.09 -34.79 9.45
N ALA A 186 -6.32 -34.98 8.97
CA ALA A 186 -7.17 -34.00 8.32
C ALA A 186 -7.21 -32.63 9.04
N GLN A 187 -6.77 -31.58 8.34
CA GLN A 187 -7.13 -30.20 8.64
C GLN A 187 -8.10 -29.70 7.58
N THR A 188 -9.32 -29.43 8.03
CA THR A 188 -10.40 -28.74 7.34
C THR A 188 -9.93 -27.37 6.83
N THR A 189 -10.14 -27.11 5.55
CA THR A 189 -10.04 -25.79 4.94
C THR A 189 -11.05 -24.86 5.61
N THR A 190 -10.55 -23.98 6.45
CA THR A 190 -11.32 -22.87 6.99
C THR A 190 -11.22 -21.72 6.00
N SER A 191 -12.36 -21.37 5.40
CA SER A 191 -12.62 -20.00 4.99
C SER A 191 -12.19 -19.09 6.15
N ALA A 192 -11.66 -17.89 5.88
CA ALA A 192 -11.40 -16.90 6.91
C ALA A 192 -12.72 -16.47 7.59
N SER A 193 -13.21 -17.33 8.48
CA SER A 193 -14.23 -17.09 9.46
C SER A 193 -13.50 -16.63 10.69
N VAL A 194 -13.85 -15.45 11.20
CA VAL A 194 -13.56 -15.10 12.60
C VAL A 194 -13.98 -16.31 13.44
N PRO A 195 -13.08 -16.95 14.20
CA PRO A 195 -13.45 -18.13 14.98
C PRO A 195 -14.63 -17.75 15.89
N PRO A 196 -15.71 -18.55 15.93
CA PRO A 196 -16.80 -18.27 16.84
C PRO A 196 -16.23 -18.30 18.27
N PRO A 197 -16.49 -17.29 19.12
CA PRO A 197 -16.06 -17.35 20.50
C PRO A 197 -16.87 -18.47 21.17
N THR A 198 -16.26 -19.63 21.37
CA THR A 198 -16.77 -20.73 22.19
C THR A 198 -16.50 -20.47 23.68
N GLY A 199 -16.38 -19.21 24.09
CA GLY A 199 -16.11 -18.77 25.45
C GLY A 199 -16.79 -17.44 25.74
N ALA A 200 -16.65 -16.97 26.98
CA ALA A 200 -17.14 -15.67 27.43
C ALA A 200 -16.86 -14.55 26.39
N CYS A 201 -17.83 -13.66 26.18
CA CYS A 201 -17.69 -12.56 25.22
C CYS A 201 -16.40 -11.77 25.49
N SER A 202 -15.64 -11.50 24.42
CA SER A 202 -14.49 -10.58 24.43
C SER A 202 -14.79 -9.39 23.51
N PRO A 203 -14.53 -8.13 23.92
CA PRO A 203 -14.67 -6.99 23.02
C PRO A 203 -13.93 -7.19 21.70
N LEU A 204 -14.52 -6.72 20.61
CA LEU A 204 -14.00 -6.89 19.26
C LEU A 204 -13.78 -5.53 18.60
N LEU A 205 -12.53 -5.17 18.33
CA LEU A 205 -12.17 -3.97 17.59
C LEU A 205 -12.52 -4.15 16.11
N VAL A 206 -13.26 -3.19 15.55
CA VAL A 206 -13.58 -3.12 14.12
C VAL A 206 -12.61 -2.17 13.43
N ASP A 207 -12.53 -0.93 13.91
CA ASP A 207 -11.64 0.09 13.37
C ASP A 207 -10.85 0.80 14.48
N ASP A 208 -9.54 0.92 14.31
CA ASP A 208 -8.62 1.68 15.17
C ASP A 208 -8.27 3.07 14.65
N TRP A 209 -8.47 3.31 13.35
CA TRP A 209 -7.99 4.48 12.62
C TRP A 209 -6.50 4.75 12.87
N ALA A 210 -5.67 3.71 12.97
CA ALA A 210 -4.25 3.81 13.34
C ALA A 210 -3.46 4.77 12.43
N SER A 211 -3.82 4.82 11.15
CA SER A 211 -3.24 5.74 10.18
C SER A 211 -4.19 6.08 9.03
N GLN A 212 -3.88 7.14 8.28
CA GLN A 212 -4.57 7.47 7.03
C GLN A 212 -4.46 6.34 6.00
N SER A 213 -3.36 5.60 6.00
CA SER A 213 -3.08 4.51 5.06
C SER A 213 -4.03 3.32 5.21
N ARG A 214 -4.73 3.17 6.34
CA ARG A 214 -5.89 2.25 6.47
C ARG A 214 -6.92 2.47 5.36
N LEU A 215 -7.13 3.72 4.96
CA LEU A 215 -8.17 4.12 4.01
C LEU A 215 -7.62 4.19 2.58
N ASP A 216 -6.53 4.93 2.39
CA ASP A 216 -6.09 5.32 1.05
C ASP A 216 -5.16 4.30 0.39
N PHE A 217 -4.50 3.45 1.20
CA PHE A 217 -3.59 2.41 0.71
C PHE A 217 -4.17 1.00 0.89
N LEU A 218 -4.57 0.64 2.12
CA LEU A 218 -5.09 -0.70 2.42
C LEU A 218 -6.55 -0.88 2.01
N GLY A 219 -7.39 0.13 2.29
CA GLY A 219 -8.85 0.01 2.22
C GLY A 219 -9.43 -0.97 3.24
N TYR A 220 -8.71 -1.29 4.32
CA TYR A 220 -9.09 -2.32 5.30
C TYR A 220 -9.06 -1.79 6.75
N ASN A 221 -9.96 -2.30 7.56
CA ASN A 221 -10.04 -2.02 9.00
C ASN A 221 -9.14 -2.92 9.84
N SER A 222 -9.27 -2.86 11.17
CA SER A 222 -8.47 -3.67 12.11
C SER A 222 -8.75 -5.17 12.01
N LEU A 223 -9.86 -5.57 11.39
CA LEU A 223 -10.19 -6.97 11.06
C LEU A 223 -9.63 -7.38 9.70
N LEU A 224 -8.87 -6.52 9.02
CA LEU A 224 -8.37 -6.69 7.66
C LEU A 224 -9.51 -6.86 6.63
N LEU A 225 -10.64 -6.22 6.91
CA LEU A 225 -11.84 -6.24 6.06
C LEU A 225 -12.12 -4.86 5.47
N PRO A 226 -12.79 -4.77 4.31
CA PRO A 226 -13.05 -3.50 3.65
C PRO A 226 -13.69 -2.43 4.54
N THR A 227 -13.11 -1.23 4.52
CA THR A 227 -13.61 -0.03 5.20
C THR A 227 -13.38 1.19 4.32
N ASN A 228 -14.45 1.86 3.89
CA ASN A 228 -14.35 3.05 3.01
C ASN A 228 -15.69 3.75 2.78
N ASP A 229 -15.72 4.67 1.82
CA ASP A 229 -16.91 5.13 1.10
C ASP A 229 -16.77 4.89 -0.43
N ASP A 230 -17.77 5.34 -1.19
CA ASP A 230 -17.87 5.24 -2.66
C ASP A 230 -17.54 6.56 -3.39
N GLY A 231 -16.79 7.45 -2.75
CA GLY A 231 -16.51 8.81 -3.19
C GLY A 231 -17.57 9.83 -2.76
N THR A 232 -18.57 9.45 -1.96
CA THR A 232 -19.61 10.38 -1.47
C THR A 232 -19.15 11.25 -0.29
N MET A 233 -18.03 10.93 0.37
CA MET A 233 -17.39 11.83 1.32
C MET A 233 -16.53 12.87 0.58
N GLN A 234 -16.59 14.12 1.04
CA GLN A 234 -15.73 15.22 0.56
C GLN A 234 -14.31 15.00 1.06
N SER A 235 -14.16 14.59 2.31
CA SER A 235 -12.88 14.23 2.90
C SER A 235 -13.03 13.17 3.99
N ARG A 236 -11.98 12.36 4.13
CA ARG A 236 -11.77 11.40 5.21
C ARG A 236 -10.38 11.64 5.78
N VAL A 237 -10.29 12.24 6.96
CA VAL A 237 -9.01 12.62 7.55
C VAL A 237 -8.80 11.89 8.86
N VAL A 238 -7.76 11.07 8.91
CA VAL A 238 -7.33 10.36 10.11
C VAL A 238 -6.31 11.19 10.87
N ASN A 239 -6.57 11.43 12.15
CA ASN A 239 -5.63 12.05 13.07
C ASN A 239 -5.76 11.42 14.45
N ASN A 240 -4.64 10.92 14.98
CA ASN A 240 -4.54 10.36 16.34
C ASN A 240 -5.64 9.34 16.63
N ASN A 241 -5.80 8.30 15.80
CA ASN A 241 -6.83 7.26 15.95
C ASN A 241 -8.28 7.77 15.87
N ARG A 242 -8.51 8.93 15.25
CA ARG A 242 -9.85 9.44 14.94
C ARG A 242 -9.96 9.69 13.44
N ILE A 243 -11.08 9.30 12.84
CA ILE A 243 -11.43 9.66 11.47
C ILE A 243 -12.45 10.80 11.49
N THR A 244 -12.18 11.88 10.76
CA THR A 244 -13.14 12.95 10.49
C THR A 244 -13.71 12.75 9.10
N LEU A 245 -15.01 12.50 9.03
CA LEU A 245 -15.79 12.31 7.82
C LEU A 245 -16.51 13.62 7.49
N THR A 246 -16.21 14.21 6.34
CA THR A 246 -16.92 15.41 5.85
C THR A 246 -17.75 14.99 4.64
N PRO A 247 -19.10 15.05 4.70
CA PRO A 247 -19.94 14.61 3.58
C PRO A 247 -19.99 15.63 2.45
N LYS A 248 -20.08 15.17 1.19
CA LYS A 248 -20.44 16.03 0.05
C LYS A 248 -21.91 16.44 0.08
N SER A 249 -22.77 15.56 0.60
CA SER A 249 -24.21 15.73 0.68
C SER A 249 -24.81 14.77 1.72
N THR A 250 -26.11 14.91 2.00
CA THR A 250 -26.86 14.01 2.88
C THR A 250 -27.11 12.61 2.29
N SER A 251 -26.61 12.30 1.09
CA SER A 251 -26.59 10.93 0.55
C SER A 251 -25.29 10.20 0.84
N ALA A 252 -24.30 10.87 1.45
CA ALA A 252 -23.02 10.26 1.75
C ALA A 252 -23.13 9.12 2.76
N TYR A 253 -22.24 8.13 2.63
CA TYR A 253 -22.11 7.07 3.60
C TYR A 253 -20.66 6.65 3.77
N PHE A 254 -20.38 5.98 4.88
CA PHE A 254 -19.11 5.34 5.17
C PHE A 254 -19.40 3.98 5.82
N TYR A 255 -18.68 2.95 5.46
CA TYR A 255 -18.92 1.59 5.96
C TYR A 255 -17.66 0.93 6.48
N SER A 256 -17.85 0.06 7.46
CA SER A 256 -16.85 -0.89 7.96
C SER A 256 -17.40 -2.30 7.91
N GLN A 257 -16.71 -3.21 7.22
CA GLN A 257 -17.10 -4.63 7.19
C GLN A 257 -16.66 -5.37 8.45
N VAL A 258 -17.48 -6.32 8.88
CA VAL A 258 -17.22 -7.21 10.03
C VAL A 258 -17.19 -8.69 9.63
N GLY A 259 -17.22 -8.98 8.33
CA GLY A 259 -17.12 -10.35 7.81
C GLY A 259 -18.46 -11.05 7.93
N CYS A 260 -18.50 -12.33 8.33
CA CYS A 260 -19.76 -12.99 8.71
C CYS A 260 -19.79 -13.19 10.23
N LEU A 261 -20.00 -12.10 10.96
CA LEU A 261 -19.88 -12.11 12.41
C LEU A 261 -21.15 -12.63 13.07
N ASP A 262 -21.00 -13.63 13.95
CA ASP A 262 -22.04 -13.98 14.93
C ASP A 262 -21.97 -13.00 16.09
N ALA A 263 -22.76 -11.94 15.98
CA ALA A 263 -22.79 -10.83 16.92
C ALA A 263 -23.72 -11.07 18.13
N ARG A 264 -24.35 -12.25 18.25
CA ARG A 264 -25.37 -12.52 19.29
C ARG A 264 -24.83 -12.48 20.71
N ASN A 265 -23.53 -12.69 20.89
CA ASN A 265 -22.88 -12.67 22.20
C ASN A 265 -22.46 -11.27 22.66
N PHE A 266 -22.60 -10.24 21.82
CA PHE A 266 -22.25 -8.86 22.15
C PHE A 266 -23.47 -8.07 22.64
N GLY A 267 -23.25 -7.12 23.55
CA GLY A 267 -24.30 -6.22 24.02
C GLY A 267 -24.65 -5.11 23.03
N GLY A 268 -23.67 -4.68 22.23
CA GLY A 268 -23.77 -3.55 21.34
C GLY A 268 -22.45 -3.19 20.70
N VAL A 269 -22.46 -2.06 19.99
CA VAL A 269 -21.27 -1.41 19.46
C VAL A 269 -21.08 -0.07 20.15
N SER A 270 -19.83 0.28 20.45
CA SER A 270 -19.42 1.54 21.04
C SER A 270 -18.47 2.29 20.11
N VAL A 271 -18.53 3.62 20.18
CA VAL A 271 -17.70 4.53 19.38
C VAL A 271 -17.60 5.88 20.08
N LEU A 272 -16.41 6.47 20.12
CA LEU A 272 -16.24 7.87 20.51
C LEU A 272 -16.69 8.77 19.35
N ILE A 273 -17.53 9.76 19.62
CA ILE A 273 -18.01 10.68 18.58
C ILE A 273 -17.84 12.13 19.05
N LYS A 274 -17.27 12.95 18.18
CA LYS A 274 -17.28 14.41 18.28
C LYS A 274 -17.99 14.98 17.05
N ALA A 275 -19.09 15.69 17.28
CA ALA A 275 -19.88 16.32 16.23
C ALA A 275 -20.53 17.61 16.74
N ALA A 276 -20.79 18.56 15.85
CA ALA A 276 -21.42 19.84 16.21
C ALA A 276 -22.88 19.66 16.65
N ALA A 277 -23.42 20.61 17.41
CA ALA A 277 -24.84 20.64 17.75
C ALA A 277 -25.72 20.64 16.49
N GLY A 278 -26.81 19.86 16.52
CA GLY A 278 -27.70 19.67 15.37
C GLY A 278 -27.21 18.66 14.33
N THR A 279 -26.07 18.00 14.57
CA THR A 279 -25.61 16.90 13.69
C THR A 279 -26.55 15.70 13.79
N THR A 280 -26.90 15.12 12.64
CA THR A 280 -27.71 13.90 12.53
C THR A 280 -27.14 12.99 11.46
N PHE A 281 -27.18 11.69 11.70
CA PHE A 281 -26.93 10.64 10.71
C PHE A 281 -27.72 9.38 11.08
N LYS A 282 -27.59 8.35 10.25
CA LYS A 282 -28.15 7.01 10.43
C LYS A 282 -27.02 6.01 10.66
N VAL A 283 -27.28 5.05 11.55
CA VAL A 283 -26.48 3.83 11.72
C VAL A 283 -27.27 2.69 11.09
N GLU A 284 -26.65 1.96 10.20
CA GLU A 284 -27.23 0.79 9.55
C GLU A 284 -26.37 -0.45 9.80
N LEU A 285 -27.03 -1.54 10.17
CA LEU A 285 -26.45 -2.86 10.27
C LEU A 285 -26.94 -3.69 9.09
N THR A 286 -26.00 -4.19 8.27
CA THR A 286 -26.32 -5.08 7.16
C THR A 286 -25.97 -6.52 7.51
N SER A 287 -26.74 -7.48 6.99
CA SER A 287 -26.58 -8.91 7.27
C SER A 287 -26.98 -9.79 6.08
N LYS A 288 -26.53 -11.04 6.09
CA LYS A 288 -26.84 -12.03 5.05
C LYS A 288 -27.63 -13.21 5.62
N THR A 289 -28.33 -13.94 4.74
CA THR A 289 -29.01 -15.20 5.10
C THR A 289 -28.00 -16.32 5.36
N THR A 290 -26.92 -16.36 4.58
CA THR A 290 -25.76 -17.26 4.70
C THR A 290 -24.47 -16.44 4.60
N CYS A 291 -23.36 -16.94 5.14
CA CYS A 291 -22.08 -16.20 5.09
C CYS A 291 -21.58 -15.92 3.66
N GLU A 292 -22.01 -16.75 2.71
CA GLU A 292 -21.63 -16.69 1.30
C GLU A 292 -22.69 -16.05 0.39
N GLY A 293 -23.89 -15.74 0.92
CA GLY A 293 -25.01 -15.19 0.12
C GLY A 293 -24.86 -13.70 -0.23
N ALA A 294 -25.84 -13.11 -0.93
CA ALA A 294 -25.95 -11.65 -1.06
C ALA A 294 -26.47 -11.02 0.24
N THR A 295 -26.22 -9.73 0.48
CA THR A 295 -26.86 -8.99 1.59
C THR A 295 -28.36 -9.08 1.43
N THR A 296 -29.05 -9.60 2.45
CA THR A 296 -30.49 -9.92 2.37
C THR A 296 -31.33 -9.17 3.39
N ALA A 297 -30.71 -8.54 4.38
CA ALA A 297 -31.42 -7.72 5.35
C ALA A 297 -30.54 -6.58 5.89
N SER A 298 -31.14 -5.40 6.04
CA SER A 298 -30.56 -4.29 6.77
C SER A 298 -31.52 -3.75 7.83
N SER A 299 -30.96 -3.14 8.86
CA SER A 299 -31.71 -2.48 9.92
C SER A 299 -31.06 -1.14 10.22
N VAL A 300 -31.87 -0.10 10.33
CA VAL A 300 -31.41 1.30 10.37
C VAL A 300 -31.96 1.98 11.62
N GLN A 301 -31.12 2.73 12.31
CA GLN A 301 -31.49 3.62 13.40
C GLN A 301 -30.93 5.02 13.15
N THR A 302 -31.76 6.04 13.30
CA THR A 302 -31.30 7.43 13.33
C THR A 302 -30.63 7.73 14.66
N THR A 303 -29.67 8.66 14.66
CA THR A 303 -29.12 9.26 15.90
C THR A 303 -30.20 9.67 16.91
N ALA A 304 -31.34 10.22 16.45
CA ALA A 304 -32.48 10.55 17.31
C ALA A 304 -33.14 9.31 17.95
N GLN A 305 -33.36 8.22 17.18
CA GLN A 305 -33.90 6.96 17.71
C GLN A 305 -32.93 6.27 18.69
N LEU A 306 -31.63 6.49 18.54
CA LEU A 306 -30.60 6.05 19.47
C LEU A 306 -30.48 6.96 20.71
N GLY A 307 -31.20 8.08 20.76
CA GLY A 307 -31.14 9.06 21.84
C GLY A 307 -29.85 9.90 21.87
N TRP A 308 -29.13 9.97 20.75
CA TRP A 308 -27.86 10.68 20.66
C TRP A 308 -28.10 12.17 20.41
N THR A 309 -27.41 13.01 21.16
CA THR A 309 -27.36 14.46 20.97
C THR A 309 -25.91 14.91 21.05
N PHE A 310 -25.54 15.86 20.19
CA PHE A 310 -24.16 16.32 20.07
C PHE A 310 -24.05 17.79 20.48
N ASP A 311 -22.91 18.17 21.06
CA ASP A 311 -22.64 19.53 21.55
C ASP A 311 -21.24 20.04 21.15
N GLY A 312 -20.54 19.34 20.26
CA GLY A 312 -19.17 19.64 19.86
C GLY A 312 -18.09 18.97 20.70
N THR A 313 -18.43 18.29 21.79
CA THR A 313 -17.46 17.55 22.63
C THR A 313 -17.40 16.07 22.24
N GLU A 314 -16.22 15.46 22.41
CA GLU A 314 -16.05 14.01 22.19
C GLU A 314 -16.67 13.25 23.36
N LYS A 315 -17.59 12.33 23.08
CA LYS A 315 -18.23 11.47 24.09
C LYS A 315 -18.31 10.03 23.60
N LEU A 316 -18.44 9.10 24.53
CA LEU A 316 -18.74 7.70 24.20
C LEU A 316 -20.21 7.57 23.85
N TYR A 317 -20.48 7.10 22.63
CA TYR A 317 -21.80 6.70 22.17
C TYR A 317 -21.81 5.19 21.95
N SER A 318 -23.01 4.62 22.01
CA SER A 318 -23.20 3.19 21.79
C SER A 318 -24.60 2.90 21.32
N PHE A 319 -24.75 1.81 20.57
CA PHE A 319 -26.06 1.31 20.19
C PHE A 319 -26.17 -0.19 20.54
N PRO A 320 -27.20 -0.59 21.31
CA PRO A 320 -27.47 -1.99 21.58
C PRO A 320 -27.90 -2.71 20.30
N LEU A 321 -27.40 -3.92 20.06
CA LEU A 321 -27.79 -4.72 18.89
C LEU A 321 -29.30 -5.08 18.91
N SER A 322 -29.92 -5.12 20.09
CA SER A 322 -31.35 -5.34 20.27
C SER A 322 -32.24 -4.27 19.61
N ARG A 323 -31.68 -3.10 19.28
CA ARG A 323 -32.39 -2.04 18.53
C ARG A 323 -32.46 -2.33 17.01
N PHE A 324 -31.78 -3.35 16.52
CA PHE A 324 -31.65 -3.65 15.08
C PHE A 324 -32.33 -4.99 14.72
N SER A 325 -33.62 -5.12 15.05
CA SER A 325 -34.36 -6.40 14.99
C SER A 325 -34.46 -7.02 13.59
N SER A 326 -34.33 -6.23 12.53
CA SER A 326 -34.36 -6.72 11.14
C SER A 326 -33.02 -7.28 10.67
N ALA A 327 -31.92 -7.01 11.38
CA ALA A 327 -30.61 -7.55 11.04
C ALA A 327 -30.47 -8.97 11.59
N ASN A 328 -29.95 -9.88 10.76
CA ASN A 328 -29.57 -11.21 11.23
C ASN A 328 -28.24 -11.13 12.00
N LEU A 329 -28.34 -11.00 13.32
CA LEU A 329 -27.17 -10.86 14.20
C LEU A 329 -26.26 -12.09 14.21
N SER A 330 -26.71 -13.27 13.76
CA SER A 330 -25.82 -14.44 13.61
C SER A 330 -24.89 -14.35 12.39
N LYS A 331 -25.13 -13.39 11.49
CA LYS A 331 -24.45 -13.23 10.20
C LYS A 331 -24.32 -11.76 9.81
N LEU A 332 -23.90 -10.93 10.76
CA LEU A 332 -23.70 -9.50 10.56
C LEU A 332 -22.56 -9.28 9.55
N ARG A 333 -22.71 -8.27 8.67
CA ARG A 333 -21.79 -7.98 7.56
C ARG A 333 -21.07 -6.67 7.65
N SER A 334 -21.79 -5.60 7.97
CA SER A 334 -21.19 -4.27 8.07
C SER A 334 -21.94 -3.39 9.03
N ILE A 335 -21.22 -2.38 9.49
CA ILE A 335 -21.74 -1.20 10.16
C ILE A 335 -21.59 -0.05 9.16
N VAL A 336 -22.66 0.68 8.91
CA VAL A 336 -22.69 1.78 7.96
C VAL A 336 -23.17 3.04 8.67
N LEU A 337 -22.43 4.13 8.52
CA LEU A 337 -22.91 5.47 8.84
C LEU A 337 -23.37 6.13 7.55
N SER A 338 -24.64 6.54 7.49
CA SER A 338 -25.22 7.14 6.28
C SER A 338 -25.99 8.41 6.59
N SER A 339 -26.12 9.24 5.56
CA SER A 339 -26.81 10.53 5.61
C SER A 339 -26.34 11.51 6.71
N PRO A 340 -25.03 11.69 6.94
CA PRO A 340 -24.58 12.76 7.82
C PRO A 340 -24.88 14.13 7.19
N ASN A 341 -25.45 15.03 7.99
CA ASN A 341 -25.73 16.42 7.58
C ASN A 341 -24.56 17.39 7.86
N ASN A 342 -23.60 16.98 8.68
CA ASN A 342 -22.41 17.76 9.05
C ASN A 342 -21.20 16.82 9.15
N ALA A 343 -20.00 17.39 9.30
CA ALA A 343 -18.81 16.61 9.57
C ALA A 343 -18.92 15.86 10.92
N VAL A 344 -18.46 14.61 10.94
CA VAL A 344 -18.48 13.75 12.13
C VAL A 344 -17.08 13.19 12.37
N THR A 345 -16.55 13.34 13.57
CA THR A 345 -15.30 12.70 13.98
C THR A 345 -15.62 11.46 14.82
N LEU A 346 -15.10 10.31 14.41
CA LEU A 346 -15.26 9.01 15.07
C LEU A 346 -13.90 8.55 15.62
N GLY A 347 -13.87 8.12 16.88
CA GLY A 347 -12.76 7.33 17.43
C GLY A 347 -12.92 5.84 17.12
N PRO A 348 -12.17 4.97 17.80
CA PRO A 348 -12.22 3.54 17.54
C PRO A 348 -13.63 2.95 17.65
N LEU A 349 -13.97 2.07 16.72
CA LEU A 349 -15.25 1.38 16.62
C LEU A 349 -15.09 -0.06 17.14
N SER A 350 -15.89 -0.46 18.13
CA SER A 350 -15.76 -1.81 18.71
C SER A 350 -17.08 -2.40 19.20
N PHE A 351 -17.23 -3.72 19.14
CA PHE A 351 -18.28 -4.42 19.86
C PHE A 351 -17.89 -4.56 21.34
N TYR A 352 -18.85 -4.33 22.24
CA TYR A 352 -18.68 -4.50 23.69
C TYR A 352 -19.51 -5.67 24.23
N CYS A 353 -19.08 -6.20 25.37
CA CYS A 353 -19.71 -7.33 26.04
C CYS A 353 -20.59 -6.88 27.21
N GLY A 354 -21.64 -7.65 27.50
CA GLY A 354 -22.56 -7.34 28.61
C GLY A 354 -23.48 -6.14 28.33
N GLY A 355 -24.15 -5.64 29.37
CA GLY A 355 -25.13 -4.55 29.24
C GLY A 355 -24.56 -3.14 29.27
N THR A 356 -23.30 -2.98 29.70
CA THR A 356 -22.66 -1.67 29.90
C THR A 356 -21.69 -1.38 28.76
N PRO A 357 -21.91 -0.32 27.98
CA PRO A 357 -20.96 0.10 26.94
C PRO A 357 -19.59 0.45 27.52
N SER A 358 -18.53 -0.04 26.87
CA SER A 358 -17.15 0.37 27.12
C SER A 358 -16.51 0.85 25.83
N GLY A 359 -15.71 1.91 25.90
CA GLY A 359 -14.90 2.36 24.76
C GLY A 359 -13.70 1.45 24.56
N TRP A 360 -13.23 1.32 23.32
CA TRP A 360 -11.96 0.64 23.05
C TRP A 360 -10.80 1.45 23.64
N THR A 361 -9.94 0.78 24.40
CA THR A 361 -8.71 1.38 24.92
C THR A 361 -7.58 1.00 23.97
N LEU A 362 -6.95 2.00 23.36
CA LEU A 362 -5.80 1.77 22.49
C LEU A 362 -4.67 1.12 23.31
N PRO A 363 -4.00 0.09 22.78
CA PRO A 363 -2.83 -0.48 23.43
C PRO A 363 -1.79 0.61 23.68
N THR A 364 -1.41 0.82 24.92
CA THR A 364 -0.31 1.74 25.25
C THR A 364 1.00 0.99 25.07
N THR A 365 1.79 1.36 24.07
CA THR A 365 3.20 0.94 24.02
C THR A 365 3.94 1.66 25.15
N SER A 366 4.58 0.91 26.05
CA SER A 366 5.40 1.50 27.10
C SER A 366 6.53 2.30 26.46
N ARG A 367 6.56 3.62 26.69
CA ARG A 367 7.65 4.47 26.22
C ARG A 367 8.96 4.01 26.89
N PRO A 368 9.98 3.59 26.14
CA PRO A 368 11.31 3.39 26.71
C PRO A 368 11.75 4.70 27.37
N GLY A 369 12.33 4.61 28.57
CA GLY A 369 12.86 5.79 29.26
C GLY A 369 13.81 6.54 28.34
N VAL A 370 13.44 7.77 27.98
CA VAL A 370 14.34 8.64 27.22
C VAL A 370 15.37 9.17 28.20
N PRO A 371 16.69 9.03 27.94
CA PRO A 371 17.72 9.65 28.77
C PRO A 371 17.40 11.13 29.01
N THR A 372 17.21 11.49 30.28
CA THR A 372 16.99 12.87 30.74
C THR A 372 18.29 13.58 31.09
N GLY A 373 19.41 12.86 31.01
CA GLY A 373 20.75 13.40 31.24
C GLY A 373 21.08 14.53 30.29
N THR A 374 21.77 15.52 30.81
CA THR A 374 22.36 16.61 30.05
C THR A 374 23.84 16.34 29.83
N VAL A 375 24.38 16.80 28.71
CA VAL A 375 25.82 16.80 28.45
C VAL A 375 26.37 18.20 28.70
N GLU A 376 27.63 18.29 29.09
CA GLU A 376 28.32 19.57 29.16
C GLU A 376 28.31 20.23 27.78
N ALA A 377 28.07 21.54 27.79
CA ALA A 377 28.08 22.35 26.59
C ALA A 377 29.52 22.40 26.06
N PRO A 378 29.82 21.88 24.84
CA PRO A 378 31.15 22.01 24.26
C PRO A 378 31.62 23.47 24.22
N SER A 379 32.91 23.71 24.48
CA SER A 379 33.53 25.02 24.30
C SER A 379 34.07 25.16 22.88
N ALA A 380 33.70 26.23 22.19
CA ALA A 380 34.26 26.56 20.87
C ALA A 380 34.85 27.98 20.85
N THR A 381 35.92 28.11 20.08
CA THR A 381 36.61 29.39 19.80
C THR A 381 36.40 29.87 18.36
N ALA A 382 35.81 29.03 17.51
CA ALA A 382 35.55 29.35 16.11
C ALA A 382 34.52 30.47 15.96
N SER A 383 34.78 31.39 15.03
CA SER A 383 33.90 32.54 14.81
C SER A 383 32.50 32.11 14.35
N ALA A 384 31.49 32.82 14.85
CA ALA A 384 30.11 32.64 14.42
C ALA A 384 29.93 33.05 12.96
N PHE A 385 28.98 32.43 12.28
CA PHE A 385 28.53 32.87 10.96
C PHE A 385 27.05 32.63 10.78
N VAL A 386 26.38 33.56 10.09
CA VAL A 386 24.95 33.48 9.80
C VAL A 386 24.74 32.70 8.51
N VAL A 387 23.89 31.67 8.57
CA VAL A 387 23.52 30.87 7.41
C VAL A 387 22.37 31.53 6.68
N ASP A 388 21.31 31.89 7.41
CA ASP A 388 20.06 32.37 6.84
C ASP A 388 19.35 33.35 7.77
N THR A 389 18.94 34.50 7.23
CA THR A 389 18.02 35.45 7.88
C THR A 389 16.70 35.56 7.15
N PHE A 390 16.48 34.76 6.09
CA PHE A 390 15.28 34.76 5.27
C PHE A 390 14.92 36.14 4.72
N GLY A 391 15.93 36.98 4.44
CA GLY A 391 15.76 38.30 3.84
C GLY A 391 15.53 38.26 2.32
N ASN A 392 15.75 37.11 1.70
CA ASN A 392 15.53 36.83 0.29
C ASN A 392 14.87 35.44 0.17
N ALA A 393 14.06 35.22 -0.87
CA ALA A 393 13.29 33.99 -1.07
C ALA A 393 14.03 32.92 -1.89
N ASN A 394 15.13 33.29 -2.55
CA ASN A 394 15.88 32.42 -3.46
C ASN A 394 17.26 32.06 -2.90
N THR A 395 17.84 32.91 -2.05
CA THR A 395 19.17 32.72 -1.50
C THR A 395 19.24 33.07 -0.02
N ASN A 396 20.04 32.31 0.73
CA ASN A 396 20.33 32.58 2.13
C ASN A 396 21.38 33.69 2.31
N SER A 397 21.74 33.97 3.57
CA SER A 397 22.69 35.04 3.92
C SER A 397 24.14 34.78 3.49
N LEU A 398 24.45 33.53 3.12
CA LEU A 398 25.74 33.15 2.53
C LEU A 398 25.75 33.28 0.99
N GLY A 399 24.62 33.63 0.38
CA GLY A 399 24.45 33.75 -1.07
C GLY A 399 24.18 32.42 -1.78
N PHE A 400 23.86 31.35 -1.05
CA PHE A 400 23.56 30.03 -1.63
C PHE A 400 22.06 29.76 -1.66
N TRP A 401 21.66 28.79 -2.48
CA TRP A 401 20.26 28.40 -2.61
C TRP A 401 19.68 27.94 -1.27
N HIS A 402 18.41 28.29 -1.08
CA HIS A 402 17.55 27.70 -0.05
C HIS A 402 16.14 27.51 -0.61
N GLY A 403 15.37 26.60 -0.04
CA GLY A 403 14.03 26.33 -0.53
C GLY A 403 13.46 25.01 -0.05
N GLY A 404 12.20 24.75 -0.41
CA GLY A 404 11.44 23.62 0.12
C GLY A 404 10.78 22.71 -0.91
N GLY A 405 11.10 22.86 -2.20
CA GLY A 405 10.39 22.15 -3.27
C GLY A 405 8.90 22.46 -3.22
N ASP A 406 8.07 21.42 -3.04
CA ASP A 406 6.60 21.51 -2.94
C ASP A 406 6.10 21.97 -1.55
N LEU A 407 6.98 22.33 -0.62
CA LEU A 407 6.56 22.90 0.66
C LEU A 407 5.76 24.19 0.48
N ALA A 408 4.69 24.32 1.25
CA ALA A 408 3.97 25.57 1.40
C ALA A 408 4.83 26.58 2.19
N LEU A 409 5.50 27.48 1.44
CA LEU A 409 6.39 28.52 1.97
C LEU A 409 5.76 29.91 1.85
N GLY A 410 5.67 30.62 2.98
CA GLY A 410 5.25 32.02 3.07
C GLY A 410 6.41 32.94 3.43
N TRP A 411 6.86 33.76 2.50
CA TRP A 411 7.98 34.68 2.70
C TRP A 411 7.52 36.02 3.28
N GLY A 412 8.23 36.52 4.29
CA GLY A 412 8.03 37.84 4.87
C GLY A 412 9.35 38.57 5.09
N ALA A 413 9.29 39.79 5.63
CA ALA A 413 10.51 40.55 5.94
C ALA A 413 11.37 39.82 6.98
N ASN A 414 12.50 39.25 6.55
CA ASN A 414 13.43 38.46 7.37
C ASN A 414 12.77 37.29 8.10
N ARG A 415 11.82 36.61 7.44
CA ARG A 415 11.18 35.42 7.99
C ARG A 415 10.64 34.50 6.91
N LEU A 416 10.63 33.21 7.23
CA LEU A 416 10.00 32.16 6.45
C LEU A 416 8.91 31.48 7.28
N THR A 417 7.70 31.43 6.76
CA THR A 417 6.61 30.61 7.31
C THR A 417 6.56 29.29 6.54
N VAL A 418 6.60 28.16 7.25
CA VAL A 418 6.48 26.83 6.69
C VAL A 418 5.20 26.21 7.24
N THR A 419 4.33 25.73 6.35
CA THR A 419 3.11 25.00 6.74
C THR A 419 3.26 23.53 6.38
N GLY A 420 2.86 22.66 7.32
CA GLY A 420 3.33 21.29 7.44
C GLY A 420 3.12 20.38 6.23
N ALA A 421 4.17 19.62 5.93
CA ALA A 421 4.13 18.37 5.20
C ALA A 421 5.31 17.50 5.68
N PRO A 422 5.08 16.31 6.25
CA PRO A 422 6.17 15.48 6.75
C PRO A 422 7.10 14.99 5.62
N ASP A 423 6.62 15.01 4.37
CA ASP A 423 7.30 14.45 3.19
C ASP A 423 8.44 15.31 2.66
N TYR A 424 8.40 16.60 2.98
CA TYR A 424 9.29 17.58 2.39
C TYR A 424 10.19 18.24 3.44
N ALA A 425 11.21 18.94 2.95
CA ALA A 425 12.18 19.62 3.80
C ALA A 425 12.53 20.99 3.24
N PHE A 426 12.52 22.00 4.10
CA PHE A 426 13.17 23.26 3.78
C PHE A 426 14.67 23.05 3.96
N THR A 427 15.45 23.35 2.93
CA THR A 427 16.90 23.18 2.91
C THR A 427 17.58 24.52 2.67
N THR A 428 18.65 24.81 3.40
CA THR A 428 19.51 25.98 3.20
C THR A 428 20.95 25.53 3.04
N LEU A 429 21.58 25.85 1.90
CA LEU A 429 22.92 25.37 1.55
C LEU A 429 24.01 26.14 2.33
N LEU A 430 25.04 25.42 2.78
CA LEU A 430 26.21 26.04 3.39
C LEU A 430 27.32 26.39 2.38
N SER A 431 27.29 25.72 1.22
CA SER A 431 28.11 25.97 0.02
C SER A 431 27.50 25.24 -1.20
N ASN A 432 28.01 25.51 -2.41
CA ASN A 432 27.67 24.76 -3.64
C ASN A 432 28.38 23.39 -3.75
N GLY A 433 28.81 22.82 -2.62
CA GLY A 433 29.57 21.57 -2.56
C GLY A 433 29.78 21.18 -1.09
N CYS A 434 31.01 20.88 -0.72
CA CYS A 434 31.36 20.62 0.68
C CYS A 434 31.75 21.90 1.43
N ARG A 435 31.38 21.97 2.71
CA ARG A 435 31.91 22.91 3.69
C ARG A 435 32.53 22.12 4.84
N ASP A 436 33.79 22.45 5.15
CA ASP A 436 34.49 21.86 6.29
C ASP A 436 34.08 22.58 7.58
N LEU A 437 33.38 21.85 8.47
CA LEU A 437 32.96 22.29 9.79
C LEU A 437 33.76 21.61 10.92
N ARG A 438 34.90 20.95 10.64
CA ARG A 438 35.74 20.39 11.71
C ARG A 438 36.22 21.46 12.69
N GLY A 439 36.54 22.66 12.20
CA GLY A 439 36.87 23.81 13.04
C GLY A 439 35.71 24.27 13.92
N HIS A 440 34.47 23.91 13.57
CA HIS A 440 33.23 24.24 14.28
C HIS A 440 32.65 23.02 15.04
N ALA A 441 33.41 21.95 15.24
CA ALA A 441 32.90 20.73 15.89
C ALA A 441 32.41 20.97 17.33
N GLY A 442 33.01 21.93 18.05
CA GLY A 442 32.56 22.38 19.36
C GLY A 442 31.49 23.49 19.33
N SER A 443 31.10 23.97 18.15
CA SER A 443 30.10 25.02 17.97
C SER A 443 28.68 24.46 18.00
N TYR A 444 27.70 25.34 17.87
CA TYR A 444 26.28 25.02 17.90
C TYR A 444 25.60 25.53 16.64
N LEU A 445 24.75 24.70 16.04
CA LEU A 445 23.72 25.16 15.13
C LEU A 445 22.61 25.83 15.95
N HIS A 446 22.44 27.12 15.73
CA HIS A 446 21.40 27.94 16.33
C HIS A 446 20.28 28.21 15.32
N ILE A 447 19.03 27.99 15.73
CA ILE A 447 17.85 28.30 14.92
C ILE A 447 16.86 29.10 15.78
N ALA A 448 16.53 30.31 15.33
CA ALA A 448 15.49 31.14 15.92
C ALA A 448 14.17 30.92 15.17
N PHE A 449 13.11 30.62 15.93
CA PHE A 449 11.81 30.24 15.39
C PHE A 449 10.64 30.67 16.31
N SER A 450 9.41 30.58 15.81
CA SER A 450 8.19 30.69 16.62
C SER A 450 7.11 29.74 16.09
N GLY A 451 6.07 29.49 16.89
CA GLY A 451 5.03 28.50 16.60
C GLY A 451 5.21 27.23 17.43
N HIS A 452 5.89 26.23 16.88
CA HIS A 452 6.08 24.92 17.53
C HIS A 452 7.45 24.30 17.25
N ALA A 453 7.90 23.37 18.10
CA ALA A 453 9.13 22.59 17.90
C ALA A 453 8.88 21.18 17.31
N LYS A 454 7.71 20.96 16.71
CA LYS A 454 7.29 19.69 16.09
C LYS A 454 7.92 19.44 14.71
N PHE A 455 9.24 19.36 14.66
CA PHE A 455 10.01 19.10 13.44
C PHE A 455 11.39 18.49 13.75
N SER A 456 12.06 18.00 12.71
CA SER A 456 13.43 17.52 12.77
C SER A 456 14.40 18.53 12.13
N VAL A 457 15.58 18.66 12.72
CA VAL A 457 16.70 19.42 12.15
C VAL A 457 17.74 18.42 11.66
N SER A 458 18.15 18.54 10.40
CA SER A 458 19.15 17.68 9.78
C SER A 458 20.38 18.48 9.36
N LEU A 459 21.55 17.89 9.58
CA LEU A 459 22.78 18.32 8.93
C LEU A 459 23.13 17.30 7.84
N GLN A 460 23.27 17.77 6.60
CA GLN A 460 23.38 16.92 5.43
C GLN A 460 24.84 16.76 5.01
N GLN A 461 25.21 15.54 4.62
CA GLN A 461 26.53 15.19 4.14
C GLN A 461 26.52 15.06 2.62
N HIS A 462 27.47 15.70 1.96
CA HIS A 462 27.75 15.54 0.55
C HIS A 462 28.48 14.22 0.26
N ASN A 463 28.33 13.69 -0.96
CA ASN A 463 29.20 12.63 -1.48
C ASN A 463 30.69 13.03 -1.49
N ALA A 464 31.56 12.03 -1.69
CA ALA A 464 33.02 12.18 -1.65
C ALA A 464 33.57 13.18 -2.69
N GLN A 465 32.85 13.40 -3.78
CA GLN A 465 33.22 14.32 -4.86
C GLN A 465 32.69 15.75 -4.64
N CYS A 466 31.88 15.98 -3.59
CA CYS A 466 31.29 17.27 -3.30
C CYS A 466 30.48 17.85 -4.49
N SER A 467 29.84 16.98 -5.28
CA SER A 467 29.13 17.35 -6.52
C SER A 467 27.72 16.75 -6.57
N ASP A 468 26.71 17.58 -6.83
CA ASP A 468 25.30 17.16 -6.94
C ASP A 468 25.01 16.33 -8.20
N ALA A 469 25.94 16.32 -9.16
CA ALA A 469 25.94 15.44 -10.32
C ALA A 469 26.31 13.98 -9.98
N VAL A 470 26.68 13.68 -8.74
CA VAL A 470 27.05 12.34 -8.28
C VAL A 470 26.06 11.84 -7.22
N ALA A 471 25.46 10.68 -7.47
CA ALA A 471 24.58 10.00 -6.54
C ALA A 471 25.37 9.09 -5.58
N PRO A 472 24.91 8.90 -4.33
CA PRO A 472 23.79 9.60 -3.70
C PRO A 472 24.09 11.08 -3.40
N TYR A 473 23.10 11.96 -3.61
CA TYR A 473 23.12 13.36 -3.18
C TYR A 473 21.82 13.72 -2.45
N PRO A 474 21.89 14.13 -1.17
CA PRO A 474 23.06 14.00 -0.29
C PRO A 474 23.45 12.53 -0.09
N GLU A 475 24.71 12.28 0.32
CA GLU A 475 25.18 10.90 0.56
C GLU A 475 24.50 10.27 1.76
N THR A 476 24.34 11.05 2.82
CA THR A 476 23.54 10.71 4.00
C THR A 476 23.22 12.00 4.77
N ARG A 477 22.47 11.86 5.86
CA ARG A 477 22.21 12.95 6.80
C ARG A 477 21.93 12.40 8.17
N ASP A 478 22.20 13.21 9.19
CA ASP A 478 21.79 12.91 10.55
C ASP A 478 20.84 13.98 11.07
N SER A 479 19.91 13.55 11.91
CA SER A 479 18.72 14.32 12.29
C SER A 479 18.51 14.29 13.79
N VAL A 480 18.10 15.43 14.35
CA VAL A 480 17.70 15.56 15.75
C VAL A 480 16.29 16.15 15.87
N GLU A 481 15.56 15.75 16.90
CA GLU A 481 14.22 16.25 17.18
C GLU A 481 14.32 17.65 17.80
N ALA A 482 13.74 18.66 17.15
CA ALA A 482 13.85 20.05 17.57
C ALA A 482 13.33 20.27 19.00
N ALA A 483 12.21 19.64 19.37
CA ALA A 483 11.61 19.76 20.69
C ALA A 483 12.57 19.44 21.86
N ARG A 484 13.59 18.59 21.65
CA ARG A 484 14.58 18.26 22.70
C ARG A 484 15.57 19.41 22.96
N TYR A 485 15.88 20.19 21.93
CA TYR A 485 16.87 21.26 21.96
C TYR A 485 16.26 22.66 22.10
N ALA A 486 14.92 22.77 22.00
CA ALA A 486 14.21 24.04 22.05
C ALA A 486 14.23 24.64 23.46
N ARG A 487 14.53 25.94 23.56
CA ARG A 487 14.44 26.76 24.76
C ARG A 487 13.74 28.06 24.41
N GLY A 488 12.43 28.11 24.65
CA GLY A 488 11.60 29.20 24.14
C GLY A 488 11.58 29.19 22.61
N ASN A 489 12.03 30.29 22.02
CA ASN A 489 12.05 30.53 20.57
C ASN A 489 13.40 30.19 19.91
N ASP A 490 14.31 29.56 20.65
CA ASP A 490 15.67 29.28 20.19
C ASP A 490 15.98 27.78 20.29
N LEU A 491 16.68 27.24 19.29
CA LEU A 491 17.25 25.90 19.27
C LEU A 491 18.76 26.01 19.34
N TYR A 492 19.40 25.27 20.25
CA TYR A 492 20.86 25.15 20.29
C TYR A 492 21.27 23.69 20.18
N ILE A 493 21.80 23.30 19.02
CA ILE A 493 22.17 21.92 18.71
C ILE A 493 23.70 21.86 18.53
N PRO A 494 24.45 21.14 19.38
CA PRO A 494 25.88 20.96 19.14
C PRO A 494 26.15 20.35 17.77
N ILE A 495 27.13 20.88 17.04
CA ILE A 495 27.52 20.32 15.73
C ILE A 495 27.99 18.86 15.89
N SER A 496 28.63 18.54 17.01
CA SER A 496 29.04 17.18 17.38
C SER A 496 27.88 16.19 17.55
N HIS A 497 26.63 16.65 17.64
CA HIS A 497 25.47 15.77 17.69
C HIS A 497 25.06 15.24 16.31
N PHE A 498 25.64 15.72 15.21
CA PHE A 498 25.40 15.16 13.88
C PHE A 498 26.50 14.16 13.54
N ASN A 499 26.14 12.88 13.43
CA ASN A 499 27.05 11.80 13.06
C ASN A 499 27.23 11.76 11.54
N ILE A 500 27.93 12.77 11.03
CA ILE A 500 28.32 12.90 9.63
C ILE A 500 29.80 13.27 9.53
N ASN A 501 30.38 13.10 8.35
CA ASN A 501 31.70 13.62 8.04
C ASN A 501 31.64 15.16 7.93
N LEU A 502 32.15 15.84 8.96
CA LEU A 502 32.17 17.30 9.06
C LEU A 502 33.05 17.99 7.98
N GLN A 503 33.87 17.27 7.22
CA GLN A 503 34.56 17.85 6.05
C GLN A 503 33.63 18.05 4.85
N ARG A 504 32.50 17.34 4.83
CA ARG A 504 31.61 17.24 3.67
C ARG A 504 30.21 17.75 3.97
N VAL A 505 30.07 18.74 4.84
CA VAL A 505 28.74 19.28 5.16
C VAL A 505 28.22 20.07 3.96
N SER A 506 27.00 19.79 3.51
CA SER A 506 26.40 20.50 2.37
C SER A 506 25.38 21.54 2.80
N SER A 507 24.54 21.23 3.79
CA SER A 507 23.35 22.04 4.10
C SER A 507 22.73 21.70 5.45
N VAL A 508 21.90 22.62 5.92
CA VAL A 508 20.97 22.42 7.04
C VAL A 508 19.57 22.23 6.46
N ALA A 509 18.80 21.29 7.00
CA ALA A 509 17.41 21.08 6.59
C ALA A 509 16.45 21.01 7.78
N ILE A 510 15.28 21.62 7.61
CA ILE A 510 14.11 21.51 8.48
C ILE A 510 13.15 20.54 7.82
N ARG A 511 12.92 19.38 8.43
CA ARG A 511 12.15 18.27 7.81
C ARG A 511 11.21 17.60 8.81
N GLY A 512 10.33 16.74 8.30
CA GLY A 512 9.46 15.93 9.14
C GLY A 512 8.57 16.80 10.03
N ILE A 513 7.96 17.85 9.47
CA ILE A 513 7.02 18.70 10.21
C ILE A 513 5.73 17.89 10.40
N TYR A 514 5.46 17.48 11.63
CA TYR A 514 4.39 16.53 11.97
C TYR A 514 3.15 17.19 12.58
N THR A 515 2.90 18.43 12.19
CA THR A 515 1.72 19.22 12.58
C THR A 515 1.33 20.13 11.41
N SER A 516 0.07 20.52 11.35
CA SER A 516 -0.43 21.52 10.40
C SER A 516 -0.29 22.96 10.91
N GLU A 517 0.07 23.14 12.17
CA GLU A 517 0.37 24.46 12.74
C GLU A 517 1.52 25.13 11.96
N PRO A 518 1.46 26.44 11.68
CA PRO A 518 2.56 27.13 11.02
C PRO A 518 3.82 27.20 11.88
N LEU A 519 4.98 26.94 11.28
CA LEU A 519 6.32 27.19 11.82
C LEU A 519 6.88 28.45 11.19
N VAL A 520 7.37 29.40 11.99
CA VAL A 520 8.04 30.61 11.48
C VAL A 520 9.51 30.56 11.85
N LEU A 521 10.40 30.58 10.86
CA LEU A 521 11.85 30.66 11.00
C LEU A 521 12.32 32.10 10.76
N THR A 522 13.20 32.60 11.61
CA THR A 522 13.74 33.98 11.50
C THR A 522 15.26 34.01 11.39
N LYS A 523 15.96 32.97 11.87
CA LYS A 523 17.41 32.90 11.76
C LYS A 523 17.93 31.46 11.82
N ILE A 524 18.95 31.17 11.01
CA ILE A 524 19.80 29.98 11.12
C ILE A 524 21.25 30.45 11.13
N GLU A 525 22.05 30.01 12.10
CA GLU A 525 23.45 30.40 12.24
C GLU A 525 24.28 29.35 12.99
N VAL A 526 25.60 29.43 12.89
CA VAL A 526 26.52 28.65 13.72
C VAL A 526 27.18 29.58 14.73
N VAL A 527 27.11 29.25 16.02
CA VAL A 527 27.62 30.07 17.12
C VAL A 527 28.63 29.30 18.00
N PRO A 528 29.64 29.97 18.58
CA PRO A 528 30.63 29.33 19.45
C PRO A 528 30.11 28.97 20.84
N SER A 529 29.02 29.59 21.28
CA SER A 529 28.53 29.47 22.64
C SER A 529 27.01 29.60 22.71
N ILE A 530 26.44 29.09 23.79
CA ILE A 530 25.00 29.18 24.11
C ILE A 530 24.77 30.07 25.33
N PRO A 531 23.56 30.57 25.57
CA PRO A 531 23.23 31.32 26.78
C PRO A 531 23.51 30.52 28.06
N ALA A 532 23.95 31.20 29.12
CA ALA A 532 24.21 30.57 30.41
C ALA A 532 22.95 29.90 30.98
N GLY A 533 23.10 28.70 31.56
CA GLY A 533 21.99 27.92 32.11
C GLY A 533 21.20 27.09 31.09
N VAL A 534 21.51 27.18 29.79
CA VAL A 534 20.92 26.30 28.78
C VAL A 534 21.54 24.91 28.88
N ALA A 535 20.75 23.95 29.35
CA ALA A 535 21.12 22.53 29.37
C ALA A 535 21.00 21.89 27.98
N ILE A 536 22.03 21.16 27.55
CA ILE A 536 22.04 20.40 26.30
C ILE A 536 21.64 18.95 26.57
N PRO A 537 20.61 18.39 25.90
CA PRO A 537 20.23 17.01 26.10
C PRO A 537 21.25 16.05 25.50
N GLN A 538 21.43 14.87 26.08
CA GLN A 538 22.17 13.80 25.41
C GLN A 538 21.53 13.46 24.06
N LYS A 539 22.34 13.28 23.00
CA LYS A 539 21.85 12.80 21.71
C LYS A 539 21.35 11.36 21.84
N LEU A 540 20.16 11.09 21.33
CA LEU A 540 19.63 9.73 21.28
C LEU A 540 20.28 8.92 20.14
N PRO A 541 20.48 7.60 20.34
CA PRO A 541 20.79 6.70 19.23
C PRO A 541 19.76 6.83 18.12
N SER A 542 20.21 6.70 16.87
CA SER A 542 19.38 6.90 15.67
C SER A 542 19.71 5.83 14.65
N GLY A 543 18.71 5.36 13.92
CA GLY A 543 18.86 4.39 12.84
C GLY A 543 19.84 4.89 11.76
N THR A 544 20.64 3.97 11.24
CA THR A 544 21.62 4.26 10.18
C THR A 544 20.92 4.42 8.84
N LEU A 545 20.85 5.66 8.35
CA LEU A 545 20.22 5.99 7.08
C LEU A 545 21.20 5.74 5.91
N VAL A 546 20.78 4.91 4.96
CA VAL A 546 21.59 4.53 3.79
C VAL A 546 20.85 4.82 2.48
N PHE A 547 21.58 5.31 1.50
CA PHE A 547 21.08 5.62 0.14
C PHE A 547 21.78 4.79 -0.95
N ALA A 548 22.84 4.07 -0.62
CA ALA A 548 23.68 3.35 -1.57
C ALA A 548 24.28 2.08 -0.96
N CYS A 549 24.66 1.14 -1.81
CA CYS A 549 25.44 -0.03 -1.41
C CYS A 549 26.85 0.38 -0.96
N THR A 550 27.40 -0.29 0.07
CA THR A 550 28.77 -0.06 0.54
C THR A 550 29.78 -0.98 -0.14
N ARG A 551 29.35 -2.20 -0.49
CA ARG A 551 30.19 -3.17 -1.20
C ARG A 551 30.58 -2.62 -2.58
N PRO A 552 31.88 -2.60 -2.94
CA PRO A 552 32.32 -2.22 -4.28
C PRO A 552 31.67 -3.08 -5.38
N ASN A 553 31.44 -2.50 -6.56
CA ASN A 553 30.86 -3.16 -7.73
C ASN A 553 29.51 -3.85 -7.48
N SER A 554 28.71 -3.37 -6.53
CA SER A 554 27.39 -3.93 -6.22
C SER A 554 26.25 -3.03 -6.69
N PHE A 555 25.11 -3.67 -6.96
CA PHE A 555 23.84 -3.04 -7.32
C PHE A 555 22.71 -3.81 -6.63
N ALA A 556 21.70 -3.13 -6.11
CA ALA A 556 20.61 -3.79 -5.38
C ALA A 556 19.25 -3.21 -5.77
N PHE A 557 18.28 -4.09 -6.01
CA PHE A 557 16.88 -3.73 -6.17
C PHE A 557 16.15 -3.91 -4.84
N GLY A 558 15.63 -2.82 -4.30
CA GLY A 558 14.64 -2.82 -3.22
C GLY A 558 13.25 -2.64 -3.81
N ILE A 559 12.41 -3.66 -3.69
CA ILE A 559 11.06 -3.70 -4.23
C ILE A 559 10.05 -3.50 -3.10
N ASP A 560 9.23 -2.46 -3.20
CA ASP A 560 8.29 -2.04 -2.18
C ASP A 560 6.85 -2.42 -2.57
N ASP A 561 5.98 -2.45 -1.56
CA ASP A 561 4.54 -2.71 -1.69
C ASP A 561 4.22 -3.96 -2.51
N GLY A 562 3.24 -3.86 -3.41
CA GLY A 562 2.91 -4.91 -4.36
C GLY A 562 1.42 -5.10 -4.59
N ASN A 563 1.09 -5.42 -5.83
CA ASN A 563 -0.23 -5.92 -6.19
C ASN A 563 -0.12 -7.44 -6.46
N PRO A 564 -0.92 -8.29 -5.78
CA PRO A 564 -0.93 -9.73 -6.01
C PRO A 564 -1.12 -10.12 -7.49
N ARG A 565 -1.80 -9.27 -8.28
CA ARG A 565 -1.99 -9.45 -9.73
C ARG A 565 -0.68 -9.62 -10.49
N TYR A 566 0.37 -8.90 -10.10
CA TYR A 566 1.65 -8.88 -10.83
C TYR A 566 2.73 -9.77 -10.20
N ALA A 567 2.43 -10.37 -9.06
CA ALA A 567 3.33 -11.20 -8.28
C ALA A 567 3.97 -12.35 -9.07
N ALA A 568 3.16 -13.15 -9.78
CA ALA A 568 3.65 -14.29 -10.54
C ALA A 568 4.58 -13.86 -11.69
N ARG A 569 4.23 -12.75 -12.36
CA ARG A 569 5.05 -12.19 -13.45
C ARG A 569 6.38 -11.66 -12.92
N LEU A 570 6.35 -10.93 -11.80
CA LEU A 570 7.55 -10.43 -11.13
C LEU A 570 8.49 -11.57 -10.73
N ALA A 571 7.95 -12.61 -10.08
CA ALA A 571 8.70 -13.79 -9.66
C ALA A 571 9.36 -14.51 -10.85
N GLN A 572 8.65 -14.61 -11.97
CA GLN A 572 9.20 -15.18 -13.20
C GLN A 572 10.36 -14.33 -13.74
N ILE A 573 10.22 -13.00 -13.78
CA ILE A 573 11.25 -12.08 -14.29
C ILE A 573 12.55 -12.18 -13.47
N ILE A 574 12.47 -12.14 -12.14
CA ILE A 574 13.68 -12.20 -11.29
C ILE A 574 14.35 -13.58 -11.34
N LYS A 575 13.55 -14.65 -11.49
CA LYS A 575 14.03 -16.02 -11.69
C LYS A 575 14.77 -16.16 -13.02
N ASP A 576 14.17 -15.72 -14.12
CA ASP A 576 14.77 -15.76 -15.47
C ASP A 576 16.03 -14.90 -15.56
N ALA A 577 16.04 -13.76 -14.85
CA ALA A 577 17.20 -12.90 -14.77
C ALA A 577 18.35 -13.49 -13.92
N GLY A 578 18.06 -14.50 -13.10
CA GLY A 578 19.02 -15.13 -12.18
C GLY A 578 19.49 -14.19 -11.07
N ILE A 579 18.64 -13.27 -10.60
CA ILE A 579 19.03 -12.26 -9.60
C ILE A 579 18.33 -12.50 -8.25
N LYS A 580 18.94 -12.00 -7.18
CA LYS A 580 18.31 -11.87 -5.86
C LYS A 580 18.09 -10.40 -5.54
N VAL A 581 16.95 -10.13 -4.92
CA VAL A 581 16.48 -8.77 -4.60
C VAL A 581 15.97 -8.73 -3.17
N THR A 582 15.72 -7.53 -2.67
CA THR A 582 15.14 -7.30 -1.35
C THR A 582 13.72 -6.76 -1.51
N PHE A 583 12.77 -7.37 -0.81
CA PHE A 583 11.39 -6.90 -0.75
C PHE A 583 11.13 -6.20 0.58
N PHE A 584 10.54 -5.00 0.56
CA PHE A 584 10.04 -4.31 1.75
C PHE A 584 8.53 -4.55 1.84
N ALA A 585 8.11 -5.37 2.79
CA ALA A 585 6.74 -5.85 2.89
C ALA A 585 5.93 -5.05 3.91
N VAL A 586 4.68 -4.72 3.55
CA VAL A 586 3.72 -4.11 4.48
C VAL A 586 3.06 -5.21 5.32
N GLY A 587 3.20 -5.13 6.64
CA GLY A 587 2.75 -6.18 7.56
C GLY A 587 1.26 -6.53 7.43
N ALA A 588 0.36 -5.54 7.35
CA ALA A 588 -1.09 -5.79 7.22
C ALA A 588 -1.46 -6.50 5.91
N VAL A 589 -0.70 -6.27 4.83
CA VAL A 589 -0.90 -6.96 3.54
C VAL A 589 -0.51 -8.43 3.68
N LEU A 590 0.60 -8.74 4.35
CA LEU A 590 1.02 -10.12 4.63
C LEU A 590 0.10 -10.83 5.64
N GLU A 591 -0.51 -10.07 6.56
CA GLU A 591 -1.44 -10.63 7.53
C GLU A 591 -2.80 -11.00 6.90
N ASN A 592 -3.20 -10.29 5.84
CA ASN A 592 -4.45 -10.54 5.15
C ASN A 592 -4.32 -11.69 4.13
N ASP A 593 -4.79 -12.87 4.51
CA ASP A 593 -4.78 -14.07 3.67
C ASP A 593 -5.51 -13.89 2.32
N ALA A 594 -6.52 -13.03 2.26
CA ALA A 594 -7.27 -12.77 1.02
C ALA A 594 -6.41 -12.12 -0.08
N THR A 595 -5.27 -11.54 0.28
CA THR A 595 -4.33 -10.95 -0.69
C THR A 595 -3.46 -12.00 -1.39
N GLY A 596 -3.27 -13.19 -0.79
CA GLY A 596 -2.31 -14.18 -1.27
C GLY A 596 -0.83 -13.79 -1.12
N MET A 597 -0.54 -12.58 -0.59
CA MET A 597 0.83 -12.05 -0.51
C MET A 597 1.71 -12.81 0.47
N ARG A 598 1.13 -13.35 1.55
CA ARG A 598 1.84 -14.21 2.50
C ARG A 598 2.56 -15.36 1.81
N GLU A 599 1.85 -16.11 0.98
CA GLU A 599 2.39 -17.30 0.33
C GLU A 599 3.40 -16.93 -0.76
N LEU A 600 3.16 -15.84 -1.49
CA LEU A 600 4.15 -15.27 -2.41
C LEU A 600 5.47 -14.95 -1.70
N TYR A 601 5.42 -14.21 -0.59
CA TYR A 601 6.64 -13.79 0.09
C TYR A 601 7.37 -14.97 0.76
N LYS A 602 6.65 -15.99 1.23
CA LYS A 602 7.25 -17.26 1.67
C LYS A 602 8.00 -17.94 0.51
N GLN A 603 7.39 -18.01 -0.67
CA GLN A 603 8.04 -18.53 -1.87
C GLN A 603 9.31 -17.72 -2.19
N LEU A 604 9.21 -16.39 -2.30
CA LEU A 604 10.35 -15.51 -2.59
C LEU A 604 11.48 -15.67 -1.55
N ARG A 605 11.13 -15.77 -0.26
CA ARG A 605 12.11 -16.03 0.80
C ARG A 605 12.80 -17.39 0.64
N SER A 606 12.05 -18.43 0.27
CA SER A 606 12.59 -19.78 0.01
C SER A 606 13.50 -19.82 -1.23
N GLU A 607 13.22 -18.96 -2.21
CA GLU A 607 14.05 -18.77 -3.40
C GLU A 607 15.30 -17.91 -3.10
N GLY A 608 15.49 -17.44 -1.85
CA GLY A 608 16.69 -16.74 -1.40
C GLY A 608 16.62 -15.21 -1.46
N HIS A 609 15.47 -14.63 -1.79
CA HIS A 609 15.24 -13.19 -1.69
C HIS A 609 15.25 -12.74 -0.23
N GLN A 610 15.61 -11.47 0.01
CA GLN A 610 15.54 -10.88 1.34
C GLN A 610 14.15 -10.27 1.53
N ILE A 611 13.53 -10.49 2.68
CA ILE A 611 12.30 -9.78 3.06
C ILE A 611 12.63 -8.85 4.25
N ALA A 612 12.23 -7.59 4.15
CA ALA A 612 12.50 -6.52 5.10
C ALA A 612 11.21 -5.75 5.44
N LEU A 613 11.28 -4.90 6.47
CA LEU A 613 10.10 -4.23 7.04
C LEU A 613 9.71 -2.98 6.24
N HIS A 614 8.41 -2.78 6.05
CA HIS A 614 7.83 -1.58 5.44
C HIS A 614 6.67 -0.99 6.26
N SER A 615 6.68 -1.21 7.58
CA SER A 615 5.64 -0.83 8.55
C SER A 615 4.39 -1.69 8.43
N TYR A 616 3.50 -1.60 9.42
CA TYR A 616 2.34 -2.45 9.47
C TYR A 616 1.23 -1.94 8.56
N THR A 617 0.87 -0.65 8.66
CA THR A 617 -0.22 -0.05 7.85
C THR A 617 0.25 0.86 6.72
N HIS A 618 1.56 1.00 6.50
CA HIS A 618 2.16 1.86 5.47
C HIS A 618 1.96 3.39 5.69
N PRO A 619 2.05 3.96 6.91
CA PRO A 619 1.95 5.42 7.09
C PRO A 619 3.28 6.15 6.86
N ARG A 620 3.18 7.46 6.64
CA ARG A 620 4.32 8.39 6.79
C ARG A 620 4.78 8.38 8.25
N MET A 621 5.76 7.55 8.57
CA MET A 621 6.18 7.28 9.95
C MET A 621 6.55 8.54 10.72
N GLU A 622 7.37 9.42 10.14
CA GLU A 622 7.74 10.69 10.78
C GLU A 622 6.55 11.66 10.88
N GLY A 623 5.49 11.47 10.11
CA GLY A 623 4.25 12.26 10.16
C GLY A 623 3.23 11.79 11.19
N LEU A 624 3.45 10.65 11.85
CA LEU A 624 2.54 10.15 12.86
C LEU A 624 2.47 11.09 14.08
N PRO A 625 1.29 11.24 14.71
CA PRO A 625 1.07 12.25 15.73
C PRO A 625 1.90 12.01 17.00
N THR A 626 2.21 10.76 17.32
CA THR A 626 2.91 10.37 18.56
C THR A 626 4.01 9.35 18.28
N VAL A 627 4.99 9.25 19.19
CA VAL A 627 6.05 8.23 19.10
C VAL A 627 5.51 6.84 19.42
N GLU A 628 4.45 6.76 20.21
CA GLU A 628 3.73 5.52 20.51
C GLU A 628 3.06 4.95 19.26
N SER A 629 2.51 5.79 18.38
CA SER A 629 2.00 5.37 17.07
C SER A 629 3.12 4.82 16.17
N ILE A 630 4.30 5.47 16.18
CA ILE A 630 5.48 4.99 15.46
C ILE A 630 5.92 3.62 16.00
N ASP A 631 5.96 3.46 17.32
CA ASP A 631 6.33 2.21 17.97
C ASP A 631 5.35 1.09 17.66
N TRP A 632 4.05 1.40 17.65
CA TRP A 632 3.01 0.44 17.31
C TRP A 632 3.18 -0.08 15.88
N GLU A 633 3.42 0.80 14.90
CA GLU A 633 3.68 0.41 13.51
C GLU A 633 4.88 -0.54 13.37
N TYR A 634 5.99 -0.24 14.06
CA TYR A 634 7.15 -1.13 14.07
C TYR A 634 6.87 -2.46 14.74
N ASN A 635 6.22 -2.45 15.91
CA ASN A 635 6.00 -3.66 16.69
C ASN A 635 4.99 -4.61 16.04
N GLU A 636 3.93 -4.10 15.42
CA GLU A 636 2.98 -4.91 14.68
C GLU A 636 3.60 -5.50 13.40
N ASP A 637 4.41 -4.72 12.69
CA ASP A 637 5.14 -5.23 11.53
C ASP A 637 6.11 -6.34 11.95
N PHE A 638 6.85 -6.14 13.05
CA PHE A 638 7.68 -7.19 13.63
C PHE A 638 6.89 -8.44 14.05
N ARG A 639 5.72 -8.27 14.68
CA ARG A 639 4.88 -9.40 15.09
C ARG A 639 4.49 -10.26 13.89
N VAL A 640 4.04 -9.63 12.80
CA VAL A 640 3.66 -10.33 11.57
C VAL A 640 4.87 -10.96 10.90
N MET A 641 5.93 -10.18 10.69
CA MET A 641 7.14 -10.61 9.99
C MET A 641 7.83 -11.77 10.71
N THR A 642 8.02 -11.68 12.02
CA THR A 642 8.60 -12.77 12.82
C THR A 642 7.64 -13.97 12.91
N GLY A 643 6.32 -13.75 12.95
CA GLY A 643 5.34 -14.83 12.91
C GLY A 643 5.35 -15.63 11.61
N ILE A 644 5.60 -14.99 10.46
CA ILE A 644 5.60 -15.63 9.14
C ILE A 644 6.96 -16.23 8.80
N PHE A 645 8.06 -15.48 9.05
CA PHE A 645 9.40 -15.85 8.57
C PHE A 645 10.34 -16.36 9.68
N GLY A 646 9.96 -16.26 10.94
CA GLY A 646 10.79 -16.70 12.08
C GLY A 646 11.99 -15.80 12.38
N GLU A 647 12.12 -14.66 11.69
CA GLU A 647 13.25 -13.75 11.79
C GLU A 647 12.79 -12.33 12.13
N ARG A 648 13.65 -11.56 12.80
CA ARG A 648 13.46 -10.15 13.10
C ARG A 648 14.43 -9.35 12.23
N SER A 649 13.93 -8.75 11.13
CA SER A 649 14.81 -8.05 10.19
C SER A 649 15.35 -6.74 10.77
N SER A 650 16.62 -6.49 10.50
CA SER A 650 17.37 -5.26 10.85
C SER A 650 17.24 -4.15 9.82
N TYR A 651 16.44 -4.38 8.77
CA TYR A 651 16.29 -3.50 7.61
C TYR A 651 14.86 -3.00 7.55
N PHE A 652 14.71 -1.68 7.54
CA PHE A 652 13.43 -1.01 7.40
C PHE A 652 13.54 0.03 6.29
N ARG A 653 12.54 0.09 5.41
CA ARG A 653 12.37 1.23 4.51
C ARG A 653 11.15 2.02 4.97
N PRO A 654 11.23 3.35 5.16
CA PRO A 654 10.05 4.13 5.48
C PRO A 654 9.12 4.21 4.28
N PRO A 655 7.80 4.00 4.48
CA PRO A 655 6.79 4.38 3.50
C PRO A 655 7.02 5.81 2.98
N TYR A 656 6.83 6.01 1.68
CA TYR A 656 7.05 7.29 0.98
C TYR A 656 8.49 7.83 1.04
N GLY A 657 9.47 7.07 1.57
CA GLY A 657 10.84 7.55 1.79
C GLY A 657 10.96 8.59 2.92
N VAL A 658 9.89 8.79 3.70
CA VAL A 658 9.78 9.88 4.67
C VAL A 658 10.46 9.53 5.98
N GLU A 659 11.56 10.23 6.28
CA GLU A 659 12.36 10.06 7.49
C GLU A 659 12.52 11.34 8.30
N GLY A 660 12.74 11.17 9.60
CA GLY A 660 13.16 12.23 10.51
C GLY A 660 13.64 11.65 11.82
N ALA A 661 13.98 12.52 12.76
CA ALA A 661 14.65 12.13 13.99
C ALA A 661 13.80 11.18 14.83
N ARG A 662 12.48 11.38 14.91
CA ARG A 662 11.62 10.59 15.80
C ARG A 662 11.61 9.13 15.34
N MET A 663 11.21 8.86 14.09
CA MET A 663 11.13 7.49 13.59
C MET A 663 12.48 6.77 13.60
N ARG A 664 13.58 7.48 13.31
CA ARG A 664 14.93 6.89 13.34
C ARG A 664 15.38 6.52 14.76
N GLN A 665 15.09 7.36 15.73
CA GLN A 665 15.40 7.08 17.14
C GLN A 665 14.55 5.93 17.68
N ARG A 666 13.27 5.86 17.31
CA ARG A 666 12.39 4.74 17.67
C ARG A 666 12.87 3.43 17.05
N TRP A 667 13.29 3.44 15.78
CA TRP A 667 13.89 2.29 15.12
C TRP A 667 15.14 1.78 15.83
N ALA A 668 16.05 2.69 16.22
CA ALA A 668 17.25 2.31 16.99
C ALA A 668 16.90 1.71 18.35
N ALA A 669 15.84 2.20 19.01
CA ALA A 669 15.40 1.70 20.31
C ALA A 669 14.69 0.34 20.23
N ILE A 670 13.93 0.07 19.16
CA ILE A 670 13.05 -1.11 19.06
C ILE A 670 13.66 -2.25 18.23
N SER A 671 14.51 -1.95 17.25
CA SER A 671 15.07 -3.00 16.37
C SER A 671 15.80 -4.11 17.14
N GLY A 672 16.48 -3.75 18.24
CA GLY A 672 17.24 -4.71 19.06
C GLY A 672 18.51 -5.23 18.37
N ALA A 673 18.86 -4.65 17.21
CA ALA A 673 20.00 -5.05 16.40
C ALA A 673 21.15 -4.04 16.53
N ALA A 674 22.39 -4.55 16.55
CA ALA A 674 23.58 -3.70 16.53
C ALA A 674 23.69 -2.86 15.25
N ARG A 675 23.14 -3.37 14.13
CA ARG A 675 22.97 -2.66 12.87
C ARG A 675 21.48 -2.50 12.63
N ASN A 676 20.98 -1.27 12.55
CA ASN A 676 19.56 -0.96 12.37
C ASN A 676 19.40 -0.01 11.19
N TYR A 677 19.34 -0.59 9.99
CA TYR A 677 19.37 0.16 8.75
C TYR A 677 18.00 0.73 8.41
N ILE A 678 18.02 2.01 8.03
CA ILE A 678 16.90 2.71 7.40
C ILE A 678 17.30 2.91 5.96
N VAL A 679 16.66 2.16 5.07
CA VAL A 679 17.09 2.00 3.69
C VAL A 679 16.25 2.89 2.79
N ASN A 680 16.87 3.89 2.20
CA ASN A 680 16.26 4.72 1.17
C ASN A 680 16.82 4.29 -0.20
N TRP A 681 16.98 5.19 -1.17
CA TRP A 681 17.45 4.84 -2.51
C TRP A 681 18.32 5.94 -3.14
N SER A 682 19.14 5.54 -4.11
CA SER A 682 19.90 6.44 -4.99
C SER A 682 19.47 6.33 -6.45
N VAL A 683 18.52 5.45 -6.75
CA VAL A 683 17.89 5.26 -8.06
C VAL A 683 16.39 5.10 -7.84
N ASP A 684 15.60 6.05 -8.34
CA ASP A 684 14.14 5.97 -8.34
C ASP A 684 13.62 5.71 -9.76
N VAL A 685 12.87 4.62 -9.96
CA VAL A 685 12.23 4.37 -11.26
C VAL A 685 11.05 5.32 -11.51
N GLN A 686 10.60 6.06 -10.50
CA GLN A 686 9.49 7.01 -10.56
C GLN A 686 8.20 6.38 -11.10
N ASP A 687 7.97 5.11 -10.78
CA ASP A 687 6.78 4.36 -11.16
C ASP A 687 5.51 4.99 -10.58
N TRP A 688 5.57 5.46 -9.34
CA TRP A 688 4.51 6.22 -8.68
C TRP A 688 4.09 7.49 -9.45
N LEU A 689 4.95 8.03 -10.31
CA LEU A 689 4.68 9.20 -11.15
C LEU A 689 4.26 8.82 -12.58
N TRP A 690 4.89 7.80 -13.17
CA TRP A 690 4.78 7.53 -14.61
C TRP A 690 3.96 6.29 -14.97
N ALA A 691 3.82 5.30 -14.08
CA ALA A 691 3.38 3.95 -14.45
C ALA A 691 1.97 3.88 -15.03
N GLU A 692 1.06 4.76 -14.59
CA GLU A 692 -0.33 4.83 -15.05
C GLU A 692 -0.58 6.04 -16.00
N THR A 693 0.49 6.69 -16.46
CA THR A 693 0.40 7.80 -17.42
C THR A 693 0.42 7.29 -18.87
N SER A 694 0.22 8.20 -19.83
CA SER A 694 0.39 7.88 -21.26
C SER A 694 1.85 7.72 -21.71
N THR A 695 2.81 7.95 -20.81
CA THR A 695 4.26 7.84 -21.09
C THR A 695 4.96 6.99 -20.02
N PRO A 696 4.56 5.73 -19.79
CA PRO A 696 5.13 4.88 -18.74
C PRO A 696 6.60 4.53 -19.00
N GLU A 697 7.09 4.66 -20.23
CA GLU A 697 8.50 4.47 -20.61
C GLU A 697 9.47 5.44 -19.90
N LYS A 698 8.98 6.58 -19.40
CA LYS A 698 9.81 7.54 -18.64
C LYS A 698 10.40 6.96 -17.37
N GLN A 699 9.87 5.84 -16.87
CA GLN A 699 10.49 5.08 -15.78
C GLN A 699 11.91 4.61 -16.14
N VAL A 700 12.12 4.23 -17.40
CA VAL A 700 13.44 3.83 -17.91
C VAL A 700 14.39 5.02 -17.98
N ASP A 701 13.89 6.20 -18.34
CA ASP A 701 14.68 7.42 -18.39
C ASP A 701 15.09 7.89 -16.99
N ALA A 702 14.16 7.85 -16.03
CA ALA A 702 14.44 8.14 -14.61
C ALA A 702 15.52 7.19 -14.06
N PHE A 703 15.35 5.89 -14.28
CA PHE A 703 16.33 4.88 -13.89
C PHE A 703 17.72 5.16 -14.48
N LYS A 704 17.81 5.41 -15.80
CA LYS A 704 19.07 5.70 -16.48
C LYS A 704 19.74 6.97 -15.94
N ALA A 705 18.96 8.01 -15.67
CA ALA A 705 19.48 9.28 -15.19
C ALA A 705 20.18 9.11 -13.83
N ASP A 706 19.58 8.38 -12.90
CA ASP A 706 20.17 8.15 -11.57
C ASP A 706 21.34 7.16 -11.61
N VAL A 707 21.26 6.12 -12.45
CA VAL A 707 22.37 5.20 -12.69
C VAL A 707 23.58 5.91 -13.29
N ALA A 708 23.37 6.85 -14.23
CA ALA A 708 24.43 7.64 -14.84
C ALA A 708 25.16 8.54 -13.82
N LYS A 709 24.47 8.96 -12.76
CA LYS A 709 25.07 9.69 -11.62
C LYS A 709 25.82 8.78 -10.66
N GLY A 710 25.80 7.46 -10.86
CA GLY A 710 26.50 6.48 -10.03
C GLY A 710 25.60 5.74 -9.04
N GLY A 711 24.29 5.99 -9.02
CA GLY A 711 23.33 5.32 -8.15
C GLY A 711 23.38 3.80 -8.27
N ASN A 712 23.10 3.10 -7.17
CA ASN A 712 23.21 1.65 -7.11
C ASN A 712 22.21 0.94 -6.19
N LEU A 713 21.32 1.68 -5.54
CA LEU A 713 20.28 1.15 -4.68
C LEU A 713 18.93 1.65 -5.17
N VAL A 714 18.15 0.73 -5.75
CA VAL A 714 16.91 1.05 -6.47
C VAL A 714 15.71 0.98 -5.53
N VAL A 715 14.74 1.87 -5.75
CA VAL A 715 13.34 1.70 -5.35
C VAL A 715 12.47 1.46 -6.58
N MET A 716 11.52 0.54 -6.45
CA MET A 716 10.44 0.31 -7.40
C MET A 716 9.29 -0.42 -6.69
N HIS A 717 8.10 -0.42 -7.27
CA HIS A 717 6.94 -1.12 -6.73
C HIS A 717 6.39 -2.09 -7.79
N PHE A 718 5.95 -3.27 -7.38
CA PHE A 718 5.20 -4.18 -8.27
C PHE A 718 3.70 -3.94 -8.18
N SER A 719 3.31 -2.69 -8.01
CA SER A 719 1.92 -2.25 -7.91
C SER A 719 1.29 -1.97 -9.28
N TYR A 720 2.11 -1.88 -10.34
CA TYR A 720 1.69 -1.49 -11.68
C TYR A 720 2.18 -2.48 -12.75
N ASN A 721 1.33 -2.76 -13.74
CA ASN A 721 1.67 -3.66 -14.84
C ASN A 721 2.90 -3.16 -15.63
N SER A 722 2.91 -1.86 -15.98
CA SER A 722 3.97 -1.26 -16.77
C SER A 722 5.33 -1.36 -16.09
N THR A 723 5.40 -1.10 -14.78
CA THR A 723 6.63 -1.22 -13.99
C THR A 723 7.17 -2.65 -13.97
N VAL A 724 6.30 -3.64 -13.81
CA VAL A 724 6.69 -5.05 -13.85
C VAL A 724 7.18 -5.44 -15.25
N GLU A 725 6.53 -4.98 -16.32
CA GLU A 725 6.96 -5.26 -17.70
C GLU A 725 8.23 -4.50 -18.11
N TYR A 726 8.54 -3.35 -17.51
CA TYR A 726 9.83 -2.66 -17.70
C TYR A 726 10.95 -3.20 -16.82
N PHE A 727 10.67 -4.04 -15.83
CA PHE A 727 11.69 -4.56 -14.94
C PHE A 727 12.84 -5.31 -15.65
N PRO A 728 12.60 -6.14 -16.69
CA PRO A 728 13.69 -6.73 -17.48
C PRO A 728 14.63 -5.67 -18.08
N GLU A 729 14.11 -4.51 -18.47
CA GLU A 729 14.92 -3.40 -18.98
C GLU A 729 15.77 -2.77 -17.88
N PHE A 730 15.21 -2.53 -16.68
CA PHE A 730 15.99 -2.03 -15.54
C PHE A 730 17.13 -3.00 -15.18
N ILE A 731 16.85 -4.31 -15.19
CA ILE A 731 17.85 -5.35 -14.94
C ILE A 731 18.94 -5.32 -16.01
N ARG A 732 18.57 -5.20 -17.30
CA ARG A 732 19.52 -5.09 -18.41
C ARG A 732 20.44 -3.88 -18.23
N GLN A 733 19.88 -2.72 -17.90
CA GLN A 733 20.63 -1.48 -17.67
C GLN A 733 21.55 -1.60 -16.44
N ALA A 734 21.07 -2.20 -15.34
CA ALA A 734 21.91 -2.48 -14.16
C ALA A 734 23.08 -3.42 -14.50
N LYS A 735 22.85 -4.49 -15.26
CA LYS A 735 23.92 -5.40 -15.72
C LYS A 735 24.92 -4.70 -16.64
N ALA A 736 24.47 -3.76 -17.47
CA ALA A 736 25.33 -2.99 -18.37
C ALA A 736 26.35 -2.10 -17.64
N THR A 737 26.13 -1.77 -16.36
CA THR A 737 27.13 -1.04 -15.57
C THR A 737 28.31 -1.91 -15.13
N GLY A 738 28.28 -3.22 -15.38
CA GLY A 738 29.28 -4.18 -14.90
C GLY A 738 29.23 -4.46 -13.40
N LYS A 739 28.19 -3.99 -12.69
CA LYS A 739 27.99 -4.24 -11.26
C LYS A 739 27.25 -5.58 -11.06
N GLN A 740 27.54 -6.26 -9.96
CA GLN A 740 26.83 -7.48 -9.56
C GLN A 740 25.52 -7.11 -8.85
N ILE A 741 24.40 -7.64 -9.35
CA ILE A 741 23.09 -7.48 -8.71
C ILE A 741 22.99 -8.45 -7.53
N MET A 742 22.64 -7.94 -6.36
CA MET A 742 22.54 -8.72 -5.11
C MET A 742 21.47 -8.13 -4.17
N ARG A 743 21.27 -8.80 -3.03
CA ARG A 743 20.37 -8.31 -1.97
C ARG A 743 20.98 -7.12 -1.24
N ILE A 744 20.14 -6.34 -0.56
CA ILE A 744 20.57 -5.16 0.19
C ILE A 744 21.47 -5.53 1.37
N ASP A 745 21.18 -6.59 2.11
CA ASP A 745 22.08 -7.04 3.18
C ASP A 745 23.47 -7.47 2.68
N GLN A 746 23.55 -8.13 1.51
CA GLN A 746 24.82 -8.46 0.87
C GLN A 746 25.57 -7.21 0.39
N CYS A 747 24.84 -6.21 -0.14
CA CYS A 747 25.41 -4.96 -0.65
C CYS A 747 25.86 -4.00 0.46
N LEU A 748 25.29 -4.11 1.67
CA LEU A 748 25.70 -3.41 2.89
C LEU A 748 26.67 -4.22 3.76
N GLU A 749 27.17 -5.34 3.23
CA GLU A 749 28.17 -6.19 3.90
C GLU A 749 27.73 -6.61 5.31
N ASP A 750 26.48 -7.04 5.42
CA ASP A 750 25.96 -7.62 6.65
C ASP A 750 26.68 -8.95 6.94
N PRO A 751 27.27 -9.14 8.14
CA PRO A 751 27.90 -10.41 8.50
C PRO A 751 26.90 -11.57 8.53
N ASN A 752 25.61 -11.30 8.66
CA ASN A 752 24.55 -12.33 8.65
C ASN A 752 23.96 -12.55 7.25
N ALA A 753 24.41 -11.82 6.23
CA ALA A 753 23.97 -12.07 4.85
C ALA A 753 24.48 -13.44 4.37
N PRO A 754 23.70 -14.16 3.55
CA PRO A 754 24.16 -15.38 2.92
C PRO A 754 25.33 -15.07 1.98
N PRO A 755 26.21 -16.06 1.74
CA PRO A 755 27.28 -15.95 0.75
C PRO A 755 26.77 -15.52 -0.62
N LEU A 756 27.64 -14.84 -1.39
CA LEU A 756 27.34 -14.40 -2.77
C LEU A 756 27.22 -15.57 -3.75
#